data_AF-A0A0Q5HG18-F1
#
_entry.id   AF-A0A0Q5HG18-F1
#
_cell.length_a   1.000
_cell.length_b   1.000
_cell.length_c   1.000
_cell.angle_alpha   90.00
_cell.angle_beta   90.00
_cell.angle_gamma   90.00
#
_symmetry.space_group_name_H-M   'P 1'
#
loop_
_entity.id
_entity.type
_entity.pdbx_description
1 polymer ?
#
loop_
_entity_poly.entity_id
_entity_poly.type
_entity_poly.pdbx_seq_one_letter_code
_entity_poly.pdbx_strand_id
1 'polypeptide(L)'
;MNAFHSWYCRSSAAHRIAMLTLLAAASVAGCGGKSGGSDGGGSSSGFGGSTGSVANSGPTKTALRVEALDADGDSLQYQWRVTGGSVENRNARETMWTLPDGPGLHFAYVLISDGKGGYREQQYAVSSDGTRVSAPVRPPVAYTASTVSDFSGTPVRLRFQAPGDTSFAPPGGGTPVRRTVYLPDVQVQVVSNGAVVYSGVSDLSGEVGLPKLDAARSYDIKCATTQGVVLDTCLAGFAPGTVASVVTVQPALPEGRNLRLHGHVGLADGGICGTENEFLGLQSAATVQLLQADGAVLGAPVRVNRFGDYALDAAVAVQARLKLRVQCESYAATLDVPAPAAAGYVRSVPVEVSHQIPNSRPRVVRMLANGMDGNVRGDTLDLETAASQTRALPSPDHFLTYKGKDTRLSACMYYRSLGAVGDCDAQGNMVAAISFDDWKRKHKFKPYAGANTEVAADYINKWDLNLVRRMVATSTAPDSMAFYVCNHPGPDGSTQTEIDQVLDTAFRGENQVACVAMEYSTSPGVNGGVPFTKFLTFGPDGALLPSINLDGRGEKYMPGACVACHGGTQYNGRFPDKGNPSPFLGARFLPFDTGNFLFSSRPELTERAQTDALYLLNQMVRATERTGAAPPDSPTTRLIDGWYAGGRTLDKNYLPPRWRVDETQAATAGAARFYREVIGTSCRTCHTALGSSRFDWDEFGPLQMRGISETHVCGGTADLARNASMPNALVTRNSMAERVKTDPGLAALMRTYFGCDAPRPDPAYPQQ
;
A
#
# COMPACT_ATOMS: atom_id res chain seq x y z
N MET A 1 6.74 11.76 9.68
CA MET A 1 6.69 10.41 10.28
C MET A 1 6.53 9.36 9.18
N ASN A 2 7.64 8.95 8.57
CA ASN A 2 7.72 8.21 7.31
C ASN A 2 8.42 6.86 7.52
N ALA A 3 8.16 5.83 6.71
CA ALA A 3 8.78 4.50 6.81
C ALA A 3 10.31 4.52 7.05
N PHE A 4 10.97 5.57 6.56
CA PHE A 4 12.39 5.87 6.63
C PHE A 4 12.89 6.48 7.96
N HIS A 5 12.19 6.19 9.08
CA HIS A 5 12.24 6.85 10.40
C HIS A 5 13.58 6.93 11.16
N SER A 6 14.71 6.48 10.58
CA SER A 6 16.00 6.63 11.25
C SER A 6 17.15 6.50 10.26
N TRP A 7 17.72 7.63 9.85
CA TRP A 7 18.90 7.63 8.98
C TRP A 7 19.98 8.64 9.39
N TYR A 8 19.62 9.75 10.05
CA TYR A 8 20.46 10.94 10.01
C TYR A 8 21.44 11.13 11.18
N CYS A 9 21.37 10.37 12.28
CA CYS A 9 22.19 10.62 13.46
C CYS A 9 23.38 9.66 13.71
N ARG A 10 23.63 8.63 12.89
CA ARG A 10 24.70 7.64 13.18
C ARG A 10 25.82 7.52 12.14
N SER A 11 25.68 8.10 10.94
CA SER A 11 26.68 7.94 9.88
C SER A 11 27.71 9.09 9.76
N SER A 12 27.54 10.18 10.52
CA SER A 12 28.41 11.38 10.42
C SER A 12 29.22 11.68 11.68
N ALA A 13 30.02 10.72 12.17
CA ALA A 13 31.10 11.07 13.11
C ALA A 13 32.30 10.11 13.02
N ALA A 14 33.13 10.28 11.99
CA ALA A 14 34.55 9.99 12.11
C ALA A 14 35.20 11.07 13.00
N HIS A 15 35.21 10.89 14.32
CA HIS A 15 35.99 11.74 15.22
C HIS A 15 37.29 11.04 15.64
N ARG A 16 38.37 11.39 14.96
CA ARG A 16 39.73 11.35 15.51
C ARG A 16 39.87 12.53 16.47
N ILE A 17 40.00 12.32 17.79
CA ILE A 17 40.73 13.24 18.66
C ILE A 17 41.50 12.42 19.71
N ALA A 18 42.81 12.63 19.70
CA ALA A 18 43.76 12.20 20.72
C ALA A 18 43.58 13.02 22.01
N MET A 19 43.74 12.40 23.18
CA MET A 19 44.18 13.12 24.37
C MET A 19 45.18 12.29 25.16
N LEU A 20 46.39 12.84 25.23
CA LEU A 20 47.53 12.41 26.03
C LEU A 20 47.39 12.99 27.45
N THR A 21 47.62 12.12 28.45
CA THR A 21 48.28 12.36 29.76
C THR A 21 47.82 13.49 30.71
N LEU A 22 47.44 13.11 31.94
CA LEU A 22 48.21 13.46 33.14
C LEU A 22 47.97 12.46 34.30
N LEU A 23 49.06 12.11 34.98
CA LEU A 23 49.20 11.19 36.12
C LEU A 23 48.61 11.73 37.44
N ALA A 24 48.21 10.83 38.36
CA ALA A 24 48.90 10.64 39.65
C ALA A 24 48.29 9.50 40.53
N ALA A 25 49.18 8.57 40.93
CA ALA A 25 49.31 7.78 42.18
C ALA A 25 48.06 7.09 42.82
N ALA A 26 48.11 5.84 43.29
CA ALA A 26 49.18 5.20 44.04
C ALA A 26 49.22 3.65 43.89
N SER A 27 50.43 3.12 43.98
CA SER A 27 50.86 1.71 44.05
C SER A 27 50.63 1.08 45.42
N VAL A 28 50.36 -0.25 45.50
CA VAL A 28 51.13 -1.21 46.33
C VAL A 28 51.03 -2.66 45.76
N ALA A 29 52.22 -3.19 45.46
CA ALA A 29 52.77 -4.56 45.40
C ALA A 29 51.92 -5.86 45.43
N GLY A 30 52.40 -6.85 44.65
CA GLY A 30 52.25 -8.29 44.94
C GLY A 30 52.72 -9.22 43.82
N CYS A 31 53.94 -9.76 43.92
CA CYS A 31 54.58 -10.69 42.98
C CYS A 31 54.01 -12.12 42.99
N GLY A 32 54.23 -12.88 41.90
CA GLY A 32 54.41 -14.34 41.96
C GLY A 32 53.80 -15.13 40.80
N GLY A 33 54.65 -15.71 39.94
CA GLY A 33 54.23 -16.61 38.87
C GLY A 33 54.26 -18.10 39.25
N LYS A 34 53.55 -18.94 38.49
CA LYS A 34 54.01 -20.22 37.91
C LYS A 34 52.87 -20.98 37.22
N SER A 35 53.30 -21.78 36.26
CA SER A 35 52.65 -22.72 35.34
C SER A 35 51.76 -23.83 35.93
N GLY A 36 50.76 -24.26 35.14
CA GLY A 36 50.35 -25.67 35.00
C GLY A 36 48.87 -26.00 35.24
N GLY A 37 48.24 -26.71 34.29
CA GLY A 37 47.17 -27.68 34.59
C GLY A 37 45.74 -27.39 34.08
N SER A 38 45.43 -27.96 32.91
CA SER A 38 44.20 -28.70 32.50
C SER A 38 42.82 -28.46 33.16
N ASP A 39 41.84 -28.29 32.26
CA ASP A 39 40.47 -28.84 32.18
C ASP A 39 39.38 -28.45 33.18
N GLY A 40 38.25 -27.94 32.64
CA GLY A 40 36.99 -27.86 33.38
C GLY A 40 35.92 -26.90 32.84
N GLY A 41 35.39 -27.18 31.64
CA GLY A 41 34.05 -26.85 31.12
C GLY A 41 33.25 -25.63 31.62
N GLY A 42 33.07 -24.64 30.72
CA GLY A 42 31.99 -23.65 30.76
C GLY A 42 31.58 -23.30 29.32
N SER A 43 30.47 -23.87 28.85
CA SER A 43 29.98 -23.79 27.48
C SER A 43 29.47 -22.39 27.12
N SER A 44 30.28 -21.61 26.40
CA SER A 44 29.79 -20.56 25.49
C SER A 44 29.54 -21.21 24.13
N SER A 45 28.28 -21.37 23.71
CA SER A 45 27.93 -21.83 22.38
C SER A 45 28.29 -20.75 21.36
N GLY A 46 29.53 -20.81 20.89
CA GLY A 46 30.05 -20.05 19.78
C GLY A 46 29.44 -20.51 18.45
N PHE A 47 29.46 -19.56 17.52
CA PHE A 47 29.41 -19.70 16.07
C PHE A 47 29.65 -21.14 15.58
N GLY A 48 28.57 -21.79 15.16
CA GLY A 48 28.66 -22.92 14.24
C GLY A 48 29.19 -22.39 12.91
N GLY A 49 30.48 -22.60 12.67
CA GLY A 49 31.18 -22.18 11.47
C GLY A 49 30.61 -22.84 10.23
N SER A 50 29.97 -22.02 9.39
CA SER A 50 30.13 -22.18 7.95
C SER A 50 31.45 -21.51 7.60
N THR A 51 32.35 -22.27 6.99
CA THR A 51 33.58 -21.77 6.39
C THR A 51 33.27 -20.51 5.57
N GLY A 52 33.88 -19.37 5.93
CA GLY A 52 33.88 -18.18 5.10
C GLY A 52 34.52 -18.51 3.76
N SER A 53 33.71 -18.94 2.80
CA SER A 53 34.13 -19.12 1.43
C SER A 53 34.44 -17.73 0.88
N VAL A 54 35.42 -17.66 -0.02
CA VAL A 54 35.76 -16.43 -0.76
C VAL A 54 34.52 -15.79 -1.41
N ALA A 55 33.47 -16.58 -1.66
CA ALA A 55 32.17 -16.15 -2.18
C ALA A 55 31.36 -15.22 -1.26
N ASN A 56 31.67 -15.16 0.04
CA ASN A 56 31.02 -14.27 1.01
C ASN A 56 31.87 -13.05 1.38
N SER A 57 32.89 -12.74 0.58
CA SER A 57 33.69 -11.52 0.73
C SER A 57 33.29 -10.47 -0.33
N GLY A 58 33.49 -9.19 -0.02
CA GLY A 58 33.29 -8.10 -0.99
C GLY A 58 32.38 -6.97 -0.51
N PRO A 59 32.45 -5.80 -1.16
CA PRO A 59 31.75 -4.60 -0.71
C PRO A 59 30.23 -4.69 -0.86
N THR A 60 29.69 -5.59 -1.69
CA THR A 60 28.23 -5.76 -1.89
C THR A 60 27.60 -6.80 -0.96
N LYS A 61 28.40 -7.56 -0.20
CA LYS A 61 27.93 -8.60 0.70
C LYS A 61 27.49 -8.02 2.04
N THR A 62 26.26 -8.35 2.43
CA THR A 62 25.62 -7.89 3.67
C THR A 62 24.97 -9.07 4.38
N ALA A 63 25.43 -9.37 5.60
CA ALA A 63 24.84 -10.38 6.46
C ALA A 63 23.56 -9.85 7.11
N LEU A 64 22.44 -10.52 6.86
CA LEU A 64 21.14 -10.23 7.47
C LEU A 64 20.90 -11.18 8.64
N ARG A 65 20.43 -10.63 9.76
CA ARG A 65 20.07 -11.40 10.95
C ARG A 65 18.81 -10.85 11.59
N VAL A 66 17.87 -11.73 11.94
CA VAL A 66 16.67 -11.39 12.69
C VAL A 66 16.60 -12.18 14.01
N GLU A 67 16.25 -11.46 15.08
CA GLU A 67 15.91 -12.00 16.39
C GLU A 67 14.42 -11.79 16.60
N ALA A 68 13.68 -12.89 16.77
CA ALA A 68 12.25 -12.87 17.02
C ALA A 68 11.91 -13.83 18.17
N LEU A 69 10.81 -13.53 18.85
CA LEU A 69 10.28 -14.29 19.96
C LEU A 69 8.85 -14.68 19.67
N ASP A 70 8.48 -15.86 20.15
CA ASP A 70 7.12 -16.34 20.22
C ASP A 70 6.67 -16.36 21.68
N ALA A 71 5.48 -15.86 21.98
CA ALA A 71 4.98 -15.77 23.35
C ALA A 71 4.47 -17.13 23.87
N ASP A 72 4.08 -18.01 22.95
CA ASP A 72 3.44 -19.30 23.23
C ASP A 72 4.44 -20.47 23.16
N GLY A 73 5.70 -20.18 22.79
CA GLY A 73 6.82 -21.13 22.75
C GLY A 73 6.95 -21.89 21.43
N ASP A 74 6.30 -21.41 20.37
CA ASP A 74 6.26 -22.06 19.07
C ASP A 74 7.55 -21.89 18.24
N SER A 75 7.79 -22.86 17.35
CA SER A 75 8.96 -22.86 16.48
C SER A 75 8.76 -21.90 15.32
N LEU A 76 9.68 -20.94 15.18
CA LEU A 76 9.59 -19.90 14.15
C LEU A 76 10.17 -20.35 12.80
N GLN A 77 9.45 -20.01 11.74
CA GLN A 77 9.88 -20.16 10.34
C GLN A 77 10.09 -18.78 9.71
N TYR A 78 11.03 -18.68 8.78
CA TYR A 78 11.44 -17.41 8.16
C TYR A 78 11.27 -17.47 6.65
N GLN A 79 10.95 -16.34 6.03
CA GLN A 79 11.01 -16.19 4.58
C GLN A 79 11.56 -14.81 4.20
N TRP A 80 12.74 -14.78 3.60
CA TRP A 80 13.40 -13.57 3.12
C TRP A 80 13.05 -13.23 1.68
N ARG A 81 12.86 -11.94 1.41
CA ARG A 81 12.83 -11.37 0.06
C ARG A 81 13.47 -9.97 0.05
N VAL A 82 14.04 -9.58 -1.08
CA VAL A 82 14.72 -8.29 -1.26
C VAL A 82 14.23 -7.58 -2.53
N THR A 83 14.32 -6.25 -2.56
CA THR A 83 13.92 -5.45 -3.74
C THR A 83 14.95 -5.48 -4.87
N GLY A 84 16.20 -5.81 -4.56
CA GLY A 84 17.28 -5.93 -5.53
C GLY A 84 18.36 -6.91 -5.07
N GLY A 85 19.18 -7.37 -6.01
CA GLY A 85 20.22 -8.37 -5.73
C GLY A 85 19.65 -9.75 -5.38
N SER A 86 20.37 -10.51 -4.56
CA SER A 86 20.01 -11.91 -4.26
C SER A 86 20.33 -12.32 -2.83
N VAL A 87 19.45 -13.15 -2.24
CA VAL A 87 19.62 -13.76 -0.92
C VAL A 87 19.93 -15.25 -1.07
N GLU A 88 20.91 -15.76 -0.32
CA GLU A 88 21.38 -17.15 -0.40
C GLU A 88 20.39 -18.15 0.22
N ASN A 89 20.10 -18.03 1.52
CA ASN A 89 19.12 -18.89 2.20
C ASN A 89 17.89 -18.06 2.60
N ARG A 90 16.75 -18.34 1.96
CA ARG A 90 15.52 -17.61 2.24
C ARG A 90 14.81 -18.05 3.51
N ASN A 91 15.14 -19.22 4.06
CA ASN A 91 14.35 -19.89 5.09
C ASN A 91 15.04 -19.95 6.46
N ALA A 92 16.02 -19.09 6.72
CA ALA A 92 16.81 -19.08 7.94
C ALA A 92 16.73 -17.74 8.67
N ARG A 93 16.97 -17.75 9.99
CA ARG A 93 17.08 -16.51 10.81
C ARG A 93 18.24 -15.60 10.39
N GLU A 94 19.24 -16.17 9.74
CA GLU A 94 20.45 -15.52 9.27
C GLU A 94 20.68 -15.90 7.80
N THR A 95 21.05 -14.91 6.98
CA THR A 95 21.30 -15.13 5.56
C THR A 95 22.26 -14.10 5.00
N MET A 96 22.81 -14.37 3.82
CA MET A 96 23.69 -13.44 3.12
C MET A 96 22.92 -12.79 1.97
N TRP A 97 22.92 -11.46 1.94
CA TRP A 97 22.39 -10.65 0.85
C TRP A 97 23.53 -10.08 0.03
N THR A 98 23.49 -10.34 -1.28
CA THR A 98 24.31 -9.63 -2.26
C THR A 98 23.51 -8.44 -2.77
N LEU A 99 23.90 -7.23 -2.39
CA LEU A 99 23.30 -5.98 -2.85
C LEU A 99 23.48 -5.85 -4.37
N PRO A 100 22.53 -5.20 -5.07
CA PRO A 100 22.71 -4.88 -6.48
C PRO A 100 23.85 -3.87 -6.69
N ASP A 101 24.40 -3.86 -7.91
CA ASP A 101 25.42 -2.89 -8.30
C ASP A 101 24.81 -1.50 -8.49
N GLY A 102 25.49 -0.48 -7.96
CA GLY A 102 25.06 0.92 -8.01
C GLY A 102 24.68 1.49 -6.64
N PRO A 103 24.79 2.83 -6.47
CA PRO A 103 24.36 3.53 -5.26
C PRO A 103 22.83 3.55 -5.15
N GLY A 104 22.32 3.69 -3.92
CA GLY A 104 20.89 3.73 -3.64
C GLY A 104 20.49 3.01 -2.35
N LEU A 105 19.19 3.10 -2.06
CA LEU A 105 18.56 2.43 -0.95
C LEU A 105 17.81 1.17 -1.45
N HIS A 106 18.03 0.06 -0.76
CA HIS A 106 17.42 -1.24 -1.05
C HIS A 106 16.76 -1.80 0.20
N PHE A 107 15.81 -2.71 0.05
CA PHE A 107 15.03 -3.21 1.17
C PHE A 107 15.07 -4.73 1.25
N ALA A 108 15.25 -5.22 2.48
CA ALA A 108 15.05 -6.61 2.85
C ALA A 108 13.76 -6.75 3.67
N TYR A 109 13.03 -7.81 3.37
CA TYR A 109 11.78 -8.20 4.02
C TYR A 109 12.00 -9.59 4.59
N VAL A 110 11.57 -9.79 5.84
CA VAL A 110 11.43 -11.12 6.44
C VAL A 110 10.03 -11.28 6.96
N LEU A 111 9.37 -12.35 6.52
CA LEU A 111 8.13 -12.81 7.14
C LEU A 111 8.44 -13.97 8.08
N ILE A 112 7.90 -13.88 9.29
CA ILE A 112 8.08 -14.84 10.36
C ILE A 112 6.72 -15.47 10.66
N SER A 113 6.68 -16.80 10.67
CA SER A 113 5.49 -17.59 11.01
C SER A 113 5.79 -18.48 12.22
N ASP A 114 4.79 -18.67 13.08
CA ASP A 114 4.81 -19.65 14.19
C ASP A 114 4.24 -21.03 13.80
N GLY A 115 3.70 -21.19 12.59
CA GLY A 115 3.03 -22.41 12.13
C GLY A 115 1.67 -22.70 12.77
N LYS A 116 1.13 -21.75 13.55
CA LYS A 116 -0.20 -21.75 14.17
C LYS A 116 -1.00 -20.50 13.79
N GLY A 117 -0.70 -19.95 12.61
CA GLY A 117 -1.41 -18.82 12.02
C GLY A 117 -0.95 -17.44 12.43
N GLY A 118 0.02 -17.30 13.34
CA GLY A 118 0.61 -16.01 13.67
C GLY A 118 1.71 -15.64 12.69
N TYR A 119 1.58 -14.45 12.10
CA TYR A 119 2.54 -13.90 11.15
C TYR A 119 3.03 -12.52 11.55
N ARG A 120 4.34 -12.26 11.33
CA ARG A 120 4.94 -10.93 11.50
C ARG A 120 5.93 -10.64 10.38
N GLU A 121 5.70 -9.54 9.66
CA GLU A 121 6.66 -9.01 8.68
C GLU A 121 7.56 -7.97 9.36
N GLN A 122 8.85 -8.01 9.02
CA GLN A 122 9.79 -6.92 9.32
C GLN A 122 10.52 -6.48 8.05
N GLN A 123 10.71 -5.17 7.95
CA GLN A 123 11.43 -4.52 6.86
C GLN A 123 12.71 -3.86 7.36
N TYR A 124 13.71 -3.80 6.49
CA TYR A 124 15.00 -3.17 6.78
C TYR A 124 15.55 -2.54 5.52
N ALA A 125 15.91 -1.25 5.61
CA ALA A 125 16.51 -0.52 4.51
C ALA A 125 18.04 -0.59 4.62
N VAL A 126 18.73 -0.82 3.50
CA VAL A 126 20.19 -0.89 3.40
C VAL A 126 20.64 0.03 2.27
N SER A 127 21.63 0.89 2.54
CA SER A 127 22.23 1.71 1.48
C SER A 127 23.46 1.03 0.89
N SER A 128 23.52 1.04 -0.44
CA SER A 128 24.69 0.64 -1.21
C SER A 128 25.61 1.81 -1.58
N ASP A 129 25.32 3.04 -1.17
CA ASP A 129 26.12 4.24 -1.51
C ASP A 129 27.58 4.10 -1.06
N GLY A 130 27.78 3.54 0.14
CA GLY A 130 29.09 3.28 0.73
C GLY A 130 29.90 2.18 0.02
N THR A 131 29.28 1.37 -0.85
CA THR A 131 29.95 0.28 -1.57
C THR A 131 30.86 0.79 -2.69
N ARG A 132 30.55 1.99 -3.21
CA ARG A 132 31.24 2.63 -4.35
C ARG A 132 31.29 1.77 -5.62
N VAL A 133 30.36 0.82 -5.76
CA VAL A 133 30.16 0.06 -7.00
C VAL A 133 29.27 0.88 -7.93
N SER A 134 29.69 1.05 -9.18
CA SER A 134 28.90 1.78 -10.18
C SER A 134 27.71 0.95 -10.66
N ALA A 135 26.61 1.62 -11.00
CA ALA A 135 25.46 0.96 -11.61
C ALA A 135 25.85 0.33 -12.96
N PRO A 136 25.24 -0.80 -13.34
CA PRO A 136 25.56 -1.48 -14.59
C PRO A 136 25.15 -0.61 -15.79
N VAL A 137 26.03 -0.53 -16.79
CA VAL A 137 25.70 0.10 -18.08
C VAL A 137 24.81 -0.84 -18.88
N ARG A 138 23.58 -0.40 -19.20
CA ARG A 138 22.60 -1.18 -19.96
C ARG A 138 22.63 -0.74 -21.44
N PRO A 139 22.73 -1.67 -22.41
CA PRO A 139 22.62 -1.32 -23.82
C PRO A 139 21.26 -0.66 -24.12
N PRO A 140 21.21 0.39 -24.96
CA PRO A 140 19.95 1.04 -25.25
C PRO A 140 18.95 0.12 -25.93
N VAL A 141 17.71 0.13 -25.45
CA VAL A 141 16.59 -0.63 -26.02
C VAL A 141 15.38 0.27 -26.17
N ALA A 142 14.56 -0.01 -27.19
CA ALA A 142 13.30 0.66 -27.38
C ALA A 142 12.28 -0.32 -27.96
N TYR A 143 11.09 -0.35 -27.35
CA TYR A 143 9.98 -1.14 -27.84
C TYR A 143 8.79 -0.23 -28.12
N THR A 144 7.94 -0.66 -29.02
CA THR A 144 6.69 0.01 -29.34
C THR A 144 5.54 -0.73 -28.68
N ALA A 145 4.65 0.01 -28.03
CA ALA A 145 3.39 -0.55 -27.53
C ALA A 145 2.64 -1.23 -28.68
N SER A 146 2.14 -2.45 -28.43
CA SER A 146 1.24 -3.13 -29.36
C SER A 146 -0.02 -2.31 -29.56
N THR A 147 -0.53 -2.28 -30.80
CA THR A 147 -1.82 -1.65 -31.08
C THR A 147 -2.92 -2.34 -30.29
N VAL A 148 -3.72 -1.57 -29.55
CA VAL A 148 -4.89 -2.06 -28.82
C VAL A 148 -6.16 -1.65 -29.57
N SER A 149 -7.15 -2.54 -29.63
CA SER A 149 -8.52 -2.16 -30.02
C SER A 149 -9.28 -1.71 -28.78
N ASP A 150 -9.08 -0.46 -28.39
CA ASP A 150 -9.80 0.10 -27.23
C ASP A 150 -11.28 0.36 -27.56
N PHE A 151 -12.14 0.32 -26.56
CA PHE A 151 -13.59 0.51 -26.71
C PHE A 151 -14.18 1.28 -25.53
N SER A 152 -15.39 1.82 -25.70
CA SER A 152 -16.10 2.52 -24.63
C SER A 152 -16.54 1.53 -23.56
N GLY A 153 -16.16 1.76 -22.30
CA GLY A 153 -16.38 0.78 -21.24
C GLY A 153 -15.52 1.05 -20.03
N THR A 154 -15.68 0.27 -18.97
CA THR A 154 -14.86 0.37 -17.76
C THR A 154 -14.62 -0.99 -17.10
N PRO A 155 -13.51 -1.16 -16.38
CA PRO A 155 -13.38 -2.29 -15.47
C PRO A 155 -14.32 -2.12 -14.28
N VAL A 156 -14.77 -3.25 -13.75
CA VAL A 156 -15.68 -3.32 -12.61
C VAL A 156 -15.08 -4.25 -11.58
N ARG A 157 -15.14 -3.86 -10.30
CA ARG A 157 -14.75 -4.74 -9.19
C ARG A 157 -16.01 -5.25 -8.53
N LEU A 158 -16.22 -6.56 -8.52
CA LEU A 158 -17.31 -7.15 -7.75
C LEU A 158 -16.85 -7.38 -6.33
N ARG A 159 -17.73 -7.11 -5.36
CA ARG A 159 -17.52 -7.38 -3.94
C ARG A 159 -18.67 -8.23 -3.42
N PHE A 160 -18.36 -9.45 -2.98
CA PHE A 160 -19.33 -10.40 -2.49
C PHE A 160 -19.47 -10.33 -0.98
N GLN A 161 -20.71 -10.27 -0.51
CA GLN A 161 -21.01 -10.26 0.92
C GLN A 161 -22.15 -11.22 1.26
N ALA A 162 -22.12 -11.75 2.49
CA ALA A 162 -23.17 -12.60 3.01
C ALA A 162 -24.52 -11.85 3.02
N PRO A 163 -25.63 -12.48 2.61
CA PRO A 163 -26.94 -11.85 2.66
C PRO A 163 -27.55 -11.94 4.08
N GLY A 164 -28.21 -10.86 4.49
CA GLY A 164 -28.82 -10.70 5.82
C GLY A 164 -27.97 -9.87 6.79
N ASP A 165 -28.43 -9.77 8.04
CA ASP A 165 -27.73 -9.04 9.10
C ASP A 165 -26.92 -10.02 9.96
N THR A 166 -25.59 -9.97 9.81
CA THR A 166 -24.64 -10.68 10.68
C THR A 166 -24.27 -9.78 11.85
N SER A 167 -24.53 -10.26 13.06
CA SER A 167 -24.22 -9.58 14.32
C SER A 167 -23.24 -10.41 15.13
N PHE A 168 -22.24 -9.75 15.72
CA PHE A 168 -21.14 -10.39 16.42
C PHE A 168 -21.13 -9.97 17.88
N ALA A 169 -21.05 -10.93 18.79
CA ALA A 169 -20.83 -10.68 20.21
C ALA A 169 -19.35 -10.33 20.46
N PRO A 170 -19.03 -9.14 21.01
CA PRO A 170 -17.66 -8.75 21.29
C PRO A 170 -16.96 -9.72 22.27
N PRO A 171 -15.64 -9.96 22.12
CA PRO A 171 -14.87 -10.71 23.10
C PRO A 171 -14.97 -10.04 24.49
N GLY A 172 -15.41 -10.79 25.51
CA GLY A 172 -15.64 -10.25 26.86
C GLY A 172 -17.07 -9.83 27.17
N GLY A 173 -17.99 -9.96 26.20
CA GLY A 173 -19.42 -9.66 26.36
C GLY A 173 -19.78 -8.22 26.01
N GLY A 174 -21.08 -7.98 25.76
CA GLY A 174 -21.59 -6.67 25.34
C GLY A 174 -22.76 -6.80 24.37
N THR A 175 -23.23 -5.67 23.87
CA THR A 175 -24.27 -5.62 22.84
C THR A 175 -23.71 -6.14 21.52
N PRO A 176 -24.35 -7.14 20.87
CA PRO A 176 -23.93 -7.60 19.56
C PRO A 176 -23.90 -6.47 18.53
N VAL A 177 -22.84 -6.44 17.71
CA VAL A 177 -22.63 -5.39 16.72
C VAL A 177 -22.70 -5.94 15.31
N ARG A 178 -23.40 -5.22 14.43
CA ARG A 178 -23.51 -5.56 13.01
C ARG A 178 -22.17 -5.35 12.28
N ARG A 179 -21.79 -6.34 11.47
CA ARG A 179 -20.58 -6.30 10.64
C ARG A 179 -20.81 -7.03 9.33
N THR A 180 -20.29 -6.49 8.23
CA THR A 180 -20.43 -7.08 6.88
C THR A 180 -19.45 -8.23 6.72
N VAL A 181 -19.95 -9.42 6.39
CA VAL A 181 -19.10 -10.58 6.12
C VAL A 181 -18.85 -10.70 4.62
N TYR A 182 -17.62 -10.46 4.19
CA TYR A 182 -17.20 -10.65 2.79
C TYR A 182 -16.93 -12.13 2.51
N LEU A 183 -17.27 -12.56 1.28
CA LEU A 183 -17.24 -13.96 0.89
C LEU A 183 -16.05 -14.26 -0.04
N PRO A 184 -15.00 -14.95 0.45
CA PRO A 184 -13.96 -15.49 -0.41
C PRO A 184 -14.47 -16.69 -1.22
N ASP A 185 -13.75 -17.06 -2.28
CA ASP A 185 -14.02 -18.26 -3.08
C ASP A 185 -15.39 -18.33 -3.75
N VAL A 186 -16.05 -17.20 -3.96
CA VAL A 186 -17.28 -17.15 -4.75
C VAL A 186 -16.90 -17.38 -6.20
N GLN A 187 -17.39 -18.47 -6.80
CA GLN A 187 -17.23 -18.70 -8.24
C GLN A 187 -18.06 -17.69 -9.01
N VAL A 188 -17.49 -17.12 -10.08
CA VAL A 188 -18.13 -16.08 -10.89
C VAL A 188 -18.01 -16.38 -12.37
N GLN A 189 -19.10 -16.19 -13.10
CA GLN A 189 -19.11 -16.01 -14.55
C GLN A 189 -19.81 -14.70 -14.89
N VAL A 190 -19.22 -13.94 -15.82
CA VAL A 190 -19.88 -12.79 -16.43
C VAL A 190 -20.33 -13.19 -17.82
N VAL A 191 -21.62 -13.04 -18.10
CA VAL A 191 -22.26 -13.48 -19.33
C VAL A 191 -22.81 -12.27 -20.09
N SER A 192 -22.59 -12.21 -21.39
CA SER A 192 -23.18 -11.21 -22.29
C SER A 192 -23.71 -11.91 -23.53
N ASN A 193 -24.98 -11.69 -23.88
CA ASN A 193 -25.66 -12.34 -25.01
C ASN A 193 -25.48 -13.88 -25.02
N GLY A 194 -25.55 -14.52 -23.85
CA GLY A 194 -25.38 -15.96 -23.69
C GLY A 194 -23.92 -16.47 -23.70
N ALA A 195 -22.94 -15.63 -24.01
CA ALA A 195 -21.52 -15.99 -24.00
C ALA A 195 -20.83 -15.60 -22.68
N VAL A 196 -20.01 -16.50 -22.14
CA VAL A 196 -19.16 -16.20 -20.97
C VAL A 196 -17.99 -15.33 -21.43
N VAL A 197 -17.92 -14.10 -20.91
CA VAL A 197 -16.84 -13.14 -21.21
C VAL A 197 -15.78 -13.07 -20.11
N TYR A 198 -16.08 -13.61 -18.92
CA TYR A 198 -15.14 -13.72 -17.81
C TYR A 198 -15.50 -14.90 -16.90
N SER A 199 -14.50 -15.52 -16.30
CA SER A 199 -14.65 -16.50 -15.22
C SER A 199 -13.55 -16.28 -14.18
N GLY A 200 -13.89 -16.42 -12.89
CA GLY A 200 -12.94 -16.23 -11.80
C GLY A 200 -13.53 -16.62 -10.45
N VAL A 201 -12.75 -16.36 -9.40
CA VAL A 201 -13.16 -16.55 -7.99
C VAL A 201 -12.83 -15.29 -7.20
N SER A 202 -13.60 -14.99 -6.16
CA SER A 202 -13.27 -13.89 -5.25
C SER A 202 -12.07 -14.22 -4.35
N ASP A 203 -11.27 -13.21 -4.06
CA ASP A 203 -10.10 -13.28 -3.18
C ASP A 203 -10.48 -13.28 -1.67
N LEU A 204 -9.51 -13.21 -0.76
CA LEU A 204 -9.76 -13.14 0.68
C LEU A 204 -10.45 -11.85 1.13
N SER A 205 -10.50 -10.81 0.29
CA SER A 205 -11.30 -9.61 0.51
C SER A 205 -12.76 -9.79 0.07
N GLY A 206 -13.09 -10.94 -0.52
CA GLY A 206 -14.36 -11.18 -1.19
C GLY A 206 -14.51 -10.37 -2.48
N GLU A 207 -13.40 -9.99 -3.12
CA GLU A 207 -13.40 -9.16 -4.32
C GLU A 207 -12.91 -9.93 -5.56
N VAL A 208 -13.39 -9.52 -6.74
CA VAL A 208 -12.83 -9.95 -8.03
C VAL A 208 -12.83 -8.78 -9.00
N GLY A 209 -11.68 -8.53 -9.63
CA GLY A 209 -11.52 -7.53 -10.68
C GLY A 209 -11.95 -8.09 -12.03
N LEU A 210 -12.87 -7.41 -12.70
CA LEU A 210 -13.30 -7.74 -14.06
C LEU A 210 -12.47 -6.95 -15.08
N PRO A 211 -12.25 -7.53 -16.29
CA PRO A 211 -11.70 -6.76 -17.41
C PRO A 211 -12.63 -5.60 -17.78
N LYS A 212 -12.16 -4.72 -18.66
CA LYS A 212 -12.99 -3.65 -19.22
C LYS A 212 -14.24 -4.26 -19.88
N LEU A 213 -15.42 -3.82 -19.44
CA LEU A 213 -16.72 -4.22 -19.98
C LEU A 213 -17.28 -3.10 -20.85
N ASP A 214 -17.85 -3.45 -22.00
CA ASP A 214 -18.39 -2.54 -23.00
C ASP A 214 -19.65 -1.83 -22.48
N ALA A 215 -19.63 -0.49 -22.47
CA ALA A 215 -20.74 0.33 -21.97
C ALA A 215 -22.03 0.19 -22.79
N ALA A 216 -21.95 -0.30 -24.03
CA ALA A 216 -23.12 -0.54 -24.87
C ALA A 216 -23.80 -1.90 -24.62
N ARG A 217 -23.23 -2.75 -23.76
CA ARG A 217 -23.72 -4.11 -23.51
C ARG A 217 -24.30 -4.25 -22.11
N SER A 218 -25.20 -5.23 -21.99
CA SER A 218 -25.71 -5.71 -20.72
C SER A 218 -25.07 -7.05 -20.35
N TYR A 219 -24.91 -7.28 -19.05
CA TYR A 219 -24.20 -8.40 -18.48
C TYR A 219 -24.99 -9.04 -17.33
N ASP A 220 -25.02 -10.36 -17.33
CA ASP A 220 -25.46 -11.14 -16.18
C ASP A 220 -24.25 -11.65 -15.40
N ILE A 221 -24.24 -11.42 -14.10
CA ILE A 221 -23.26 -11.98 -13.17
C ILE A 221 -23.87 -13.24 -12.57
N LYS A 222 -23.31 -14.38 -12.95
CA LYS A 222 -23.62 -15.67 -12.35
C LYS A 222 -22.61 -15.99 -11.27
N CYS A 223 -23.08 -16.48 -10.12
CA CYS A 223 -22.19 -16.80 -9.01
C CYS A 223 -22.66 -17.98 -8.15
N ALA A 224 -21.74 -18.58 -7.40
CA ALA A 224 -22.03 -19.59 -6.39
C ALA A 224 -21.00 -19.55 -5.25
N THR A 225 -21.46 -19.76 -4.02
CA THR A 225 -20.59 -19.84 -2.82
C THR A 225 -19.99 -21.22 -2.60
N THR A 226 -20.49 -22.24 -3.32
CA THR A 226 -20.00 -23.63 -3.26
C THR A 226 -19.25 -23.94 -4.54
N GLN A 227 -18.10 -24.60 -4.43
CA GLN A 227 -17.28 -24.94 -5.59
C GLN A 227 -17.93 -26.07 -6.42
N GLY A 228 -17.88 -25.95 -7.75
CA GLY A 228 -18.27 -27.00 -8.70
C GLY A 228 -19.79 -27.19 -8.86
N VAL A 229 -20.59 -26.24 -8.38
CA VAL A 229 -22.05 -26.24 -8.55
C VAL A 229 -22.45 -25.36 -9.74
N VAL A 230 -23.69 -25.53 -10.21
CA VAL A 230 -24.26 -24.65 -11.24
C VAL A 230 -24.36 -23.24 -10.68
N LEU A 231 -23.93 -22.25 -11.46
CA LEU A 231 -23.95 -20.85 -11.07
C LEU A 231 -25.34 -20.24 -11.25
N ASP A 232 -25.85 -19.60 -10.20
CA ASP A 232 -27.12 -18.87 -10.22
C ASP A 232 -26.91 -17.43 -10.67
N THR A 233 -27.95 -16.80 -11.23
CA THR A 233 -27.89 -15.36 -11.56
C THR A 233 -27.93 -14.52 -10.28
N CYS A 234 -26.80 -13.93 -9.92
CA CYS A 234 -26.64 -13.11 -8.72
C CYS A 234 -26.88 -11.62 -9.00
N LEU A 235 -26.65 -11.16 -10.23
CA LEU A 235 -27.03 -9.84 -10.70
C LEU A 235 -27.40 -9.94 -12.19
N ALA A 236 -28.61 -9.51 -12.55
CA ALA A 236 -29.09 -9.56 -13.93
C ALA A 236 -29.05 -8.16 -14.57
N GLY A 237 -28.78 -8.11 -15.87
CA GLY A 237 -28.97 -6.91 -16.68
C GLY A 237 -28.03 -5.74 -16.34
N PHE A 238 -26.86 -6.00 -15.73
CA PHE A 238 -25.90 -4.98 -15.33
C PHE A 238 -25.25 -4.31 -16.55
N ALA A 239 -25.18 -2.98 -16.55
CA ALA A 239 -24.45 -2.21 -17.56
C ALA A 239 -23.33 -1.40 -16.89
N PRO A 240 -22.07 -1.49 -17.37
CA PRO A 240 -20.96 -0.74 -16.79
C PRO A 240 -21.08 0.76 -17.14
N GLY A 241 -20.68 1.60 -16.20
CA GLY A 241 -20.61 3.06 -16.41
C GLY A 241 -19.37 3.50 -17.19
N THR A 242 -19.15 4.82 -17.23
CA THR A 242 -17.96 5.45 -17.84
C THR A 242 -16.81 5.65 -16.86
N VAL A 243 -17.03 5.43 -15.57
CA VAL A 243 -16.00 5.40 -14.53
C VAL A 243 -16.02 4.04 -13.82
N ALA A 244 -14.83 3.47 -13.63
CA ALA A 244 -14.64 2.20 -12.94
C ALA A 244 -15.25 2.24 -11.54
N SER A 245 -15.99 1.19 -11.19
CA SER A 245 -16.85 1.16 -10.00
C SER A 245 -16.78 -0.17 -9.26
N VAL A 246 -17.13 -0.14 -7.98
CA VAL A 246 -17.30 -1.34 -7.15
C VAL A 246 -18.78 -1.69 -7.10
N VAL A 247 -19.14 -2.90 -7.50
CA VAL A 247 -20.50 -3.42 -7.44
C VAL A 247 -20.58 -4.45 -6.32
N THR A 248 -21.47 -4.20 -5.36
CA THR A 248 -21.72 -5.15 -4.28
C THR A 248 -22.72 -6.21 -4.75
N VAL A 249 -22.37 -7.48 -4.58
CA VAL A 249 -23.19 -8.62 -4.97
C VAL A 249 -23.50 -9.46 -3.74
N GLN A 250 -24.76 -9.82 -3.57
CA GLN A 250 -25.23 -10.73 -2.52
C GLN A 250 -25.73 -12.01 -3.18
N PRO A 251 -24.96 -13.12 -3.12
CA PRO A 251 -25.42 -14.40 -3.65
C PRO A 251 -26.77 -14.79 -3.02
N ALA A 252 -27.70 -15.28 -3.83
CA ALA A 252 -28.95 -15.81 -3.32
C ALA A 252 -28.68 -17.04 -2.44
N LEU A 253 -29.53 -17.26 -1.45
CA LEU A 253 -29.42 -18.43 -0.59
C LEU A 253 -30.35 -19.52 -1.12
N PRO A 254 -29.85 -20.74 -1.33
CA PRO A 254 -30.69 -21.85 -1.75
C PRO A 254 -31.82 -22.12 -0.74
N GLU A 255 -33.04 -22.34 -1.23
CA GLU A 255 -34.23 -22.57 -0.37
C GLU A 255 -34.08 -23.81 0.54
N GLY A 256 -33.31 -24.81 0.11
CA GLY A 256 -33.07 -26.03 0.88
C GLY A 256 -32.05 -25.91 2.02
N ARG A 257 -31.41 -24.74 2.22
CA ARG A 257 -30.36 -24.56 3.24
C ARG A 257 -30.91 -23.82 4.44
N ASN A 258 -31.33 -24.58 5.44
CA ASN A 258 -31.99 -24.10 6.66
C ASN A 258 -31.01 -23.64 7.75
N LEU A 259 -29.75 -24.07 7.72
CA LEU A 259 -28.70 -23.57 8.62
C LEU A 259 -27.92 -22.42 7.98
N ARG A 260 -27.66 -21.41 8.80
CA ARG A 260 -26.69 -20.35 8.51
C ARG A 260 -25.77 -20.14 9.68
N LEU A 261 -24.47 -20.23 9.43
CA LEU A 261 -23.45 -19.84 10.39
C LEU A 261 -22.69 -18.63 9.87
N HIS A 262 -22.33 -17.76 10.79
CA HIS A 262 -21.28 -16.77 10.63
C HIS A 262 -20.41 -16.79 11.87
N GLY A 263 -19.22 -16.22 11.78
CA GLY A 263 -18.35 -16.13 12.95
C GLY A 263 -17.03 -15.48 12.61
N HIS A 264 -16.27 -15.21 13.66
CA HIS A 264 -14.94 -14.64 13.58
C HIS A 264 -13.90 -15.63 14.11
N VAL A 265 -12.78 -15.78 13.41
CA VAL A 265 -11.62 -16.56 13.84
C VAL A 265 -10.43 -15.62 14.00
N GLY A 266 -10.09 -15.32 15.25
CA GLY A 266 -9.00 -14.42 15.61
C GLY A 266 -7.95 -15.11 16.49
N LEU A 267 -6.81 -14.45 16.66
CA LEU A 267 -5.74 -14.82 17.58
C LEU A 267 -5.94 -14.19 18.97
N ALA A 268 -5.20 -14.65 19.96
CA ALA A 268 -5.28 -14.16 21.34
C ALA A 268 -4.91 -12.67 21.46
N ASP A 269 -4.00 -12.21 20.60
CA ASP A 269 -3.52 -10.82 20.51
C ASP A 269 -4.39 -9.91 19.61
N GLY A 270 -5.58 -10.39 19.20
CA GLY A 270 -6.47 -9.65 18.28
C GLY A 270 -6.03 -9.65 16.81
N GLY A 271 -4.95 -10.36 16.48
CA GLY A 271 -4.57 -10.64 15.10
C GLY A 271 -5.54 -11.60 14.41
N ILE A 272 -5.37 -11.78 13.10
CA ILE A 272 -6.10 -12.78 12.32
C ILE A 272 -5.18 -13.98 12.04
N CYS A 273 -5.77 -15.18 11.95
CA CYS A 273 -5.02 -16.34 11.48
C CYS A 273 -4.67 -16.20 9.99
N GLY A 274 -3.37 -16.25 9.68
CA GLY A 274 -2.86 -16.30 8.31
C GLY A 274 -2.28 -14.96 7.83
N THR A 275 -2.05 -14.88 6.52
CA THR A 275 -1.44 -13.71 5.85
C THR A 275 -1.81 -13.69 4.36
N GLU A 276 -1.86 -12.51 3.76
CA GLU A 276 -1.94 -12.32 2.30
C GLU A 276 -0.83 -11.35 1.89
N ASN A 277 0.23 -11.86 1.26
CA ASN A 277 1.39 -11.08 0.87
C ASN A 277 1.83 -11.40 -0.55
N GLU A 278 1.40 -10.58 -1.51
CA GLU A 278 1.76 -10.74 -2.93
C GLU A 278 3.24 -10.45 -3.22
N PHE A 279 3.90 -9.66 -2.37
CA PHE A 279 5.34 -9.54 -2.49
C PHE A 279 6.02 -10.83 -2.06
N LEU A 280 5.58 -11.57 -1.07
CA LEU A 280 6.23 -12.85 -0.72
C LEU A 280 5.64 -14.04 -1.50
N GLY A 281 4.54 -13.85 -2.21
CA GLY A 281 3.80 -14.92 -2.90
C GLY A 281 3.18 -15.90 -1.90
N LEU A 282 2.79 -15.41 -0.74
CA LEU A 282 2.24 -16.21 0.35
C LEU A 282 0.80 -15.82 0.63
N GLN A 283 -0.06 -16.83 0.75
CA GLN A 283 -1.44 -16.69 1.15
C GLN A 283 -1.80 -17.85 2.09
N SER A 284 -2.16 -17.53 3.32
CA SER A 284 -2.62 -18.45 4.35
C SER A 284 -3.85 -17.84 5.02
N ALA A 285 -4.85 -18.65 5.33
CA ALA A 285 -6.05 -18.23 6.05
C ALA A 285 -6.63 -19.41 6.83
N ALA A 286 -7.31 -19.13 7.94
CA ALA A 286 -8.10 -20.15 8.62
C ALA A 286 -9.20 -20.72 7.71
N THR A 287 -9.61 -21.94 7.99
CA THR A 287 -10.80 -22.56 7.40
C THR A 287 -11.74 -23.03 8.49
N VAL A 288 -13.03 -23.04 8.16
CA VAL A 288 -14.07 -23.62 9.00
C VAL A 288 -14.83 -24.68 8.23
N GLN A 289 -15.24 -25.75 8.91
CA GLN A 289 -15.97 -26.84 8.27
C GLN A 289 -17.03 -27.42 9.19
N LEU A 290 -18.24 -27.55 8.65
CA LEU A 290 -19.38 -28.08 9.38
C LEU A 290 -19.29 -29.61 9.48
N LEU A 291 -19.55 -30.13 10.68
CA LEU A 291 -19.56 -31.55 11.02
C LEU A 291 -20.89 -31.93 11.70
N GLN A 292 -21.24 -33.21 11.60
CA GLN A 292 -22.22 -33.85 12.48
C GLN A 292 -21.62 -34.06 13.88
N ALA A 293 -22.49 -34.37 14.86
CA ALA A 293 -22.08 -34.63 16.23
C ALA A 293 -21.04 -35.76 16.39
N ASP A 294 -21.09 -36.77 15.50
CA ASP A 294 -20.16 -37.90 15.43
C ASP A 294 -18.84 -37.57 14.71
N GLY A 295 -18.69 -36.35 14.19
CA GLY A 295 -17.52 -35.88 13.46
C GLY A 295 -17.58 -36.09 11.94
N ALA A 296 -18.66 -36.67 11.40
CA ALA A 296 -18.83 -36.79 9.96
C ALA A 296 -18.93 -35.41 9.28
N VAL A 297 -18.21 -35.22 8.19
CA VAL A 297 -18.15 -33.95 7.46
C VAL A 297 -19.45 -33.69 6.69
N LEU A 298 -20.02 -32.49 6.80
CA LEU A 298 -21.26 -32.09 6.12
C LEU A 298 -21.06 -31.17 4.90
N GLY A 299 -19.83 -30.75 4.62
CA GLY A 299 -19.53 -29.89 3.47
C GLY A 299 -18.04 -29.61 3.31
N ALA A 300 -17.66 -28.94 2.22
CA ALA A 300 -16.30 -28.47 2.02
C ALA A 300 -15.91 -27.41 3.07
N PRO A 301 -14.63 -27.28 3.41
CA PRO A 301 -14.16 -26.18 4.25
C PRO A 301 -14.37 -24.84 3.55
N VAL A 302 -14.73 -23.82 4.32
CA VAL A 302 -14.87 -22.43 3.87
C VAL A 302 -13.70 -21.63 4.42
N ARG A 303 -13.05 -20.81 3.59
CA ARG A 303 -11.98 -19.92 4.04
C ARG A 303 -12.53 -18.76 4.84
N VAL A 304 -11.84 -18.43 5.92
CA VAL A 304 -12.02 -17.20 6.68
C VAL A 304 -11.41 -16.05 5.86
N ASN A 305 -12.13 -14.95 5.75
CA ASN A 305 -11.72 -13.80 4.95
C ASN A 305 -10.57 -13.02 5.63
N ARG A 306 -10.02 -12.01 4.94
CA ARG A 306 -8.91 -11.18 5.44
C ARG A 306 -9.21 -10.37 6.72
N PHE A 307 -10.47 -10.31 7.14
CA PHE A 307 -10.89 -9.63 8.35
C PHE A 307 -11.11 -10.60 9.52
N GLY A 308 -10.88 -11.90 9.31
CA GLY A 308 -11.14 -12.95 10.29
C GLY A 308 -12.57 -13.47 10.26
N ASP A 309 -13.42 -13.05 9.31
CA ASP A 309 -14.83 -13.46 9.30
C ASP A 309 -15.12 -14.56 8.28
N TYR A 310 -16.13 -15.37 8.57
CA TYR A 310 -16.66 -16.34 7.61
C TYR A 310 -18.19 -16.36 7.63
N ALA A 311 -18.77 -16.86 6.55
CA ALA A 311 -20.17 -17.28 6.50
C ALA A 311 -20.26 -18.60 5.75
N LEU A 312 -21.10 -19.51 6.26
CA LEU A 312 -21.44 -20.76 5.58
C LEU A 312 -22.91 -21.09 5.81
N ASP A 313 -23.52 -21.72 4.83
CA ASP A 313 -24.88 -22.24 4.88
C ASP A 313 -24.86 -23.76 4.74
N ALA A 314 -25.91 -24.47 5.16
CA ALA A 314 -26.03 -25.93 4.98
C ALA A 314 -27.48 -26.39 5.06
N ALA A 315 -27.77 -27.52 4.39
CA ALA A 315 -29.01 -28.27 4.60
C ALA A 315 -28.76 -29.29 5.71
N VAL A 316 -29.49 -29.18 6.82
CA VAL A 316 -29.32 -30.03 8.02
C VAL A 316 -30.67 -30.44 8.58
N ALA A 317 -30.71 -31.51 9.37
CA ALA A 317 -31.91 -31.84 10.12
C ALA A 317 -32.28 -30.70 11.08
N VAL A 318 -33.58 -30.40 11.20
CA VAL A 318 -34.13 -29.24 11.90
C VAL A 318 -33.58 -29.07 13.33
N GLN A 319 -33.34 -30.19 14.03
CA GLN A 319 -32.84 -30.27 15.40
C GLN A 319 -31.48 -31.00 15.48
N ALA A 320 -30.67 -30.93 14.42
CA ALA A 320 -29.37 -31.59 14.38
C ALA A 320 -28.44 -31.07 15.50
N ARG A 321 -27.64 -31.98 16.07
CA ARG A 321 -26.47 -31.60 16.86
C ARG A 321 -25.28 -31.50 15.91
N LEU A 322 -24.68 -30.33 15.83
CA LEU A 322 -23.66 -30.00 14.85
C LEU A 322 -22.40 -29.52 15.55
N LYS A 323 -21.28 -29.70 14.87
CA LYS A 323 -19.97 -29.20 15.29
C LYS A 323 -19.34 -28.38 14.17
N LEU A 324 -18.44 -27.48 14.53
CA LEU A 324 -17.66 -26.68 13.61
C LEU A 324 -16.18 -26.95 13.86
N ARG A 325 -15.49 -27.48 12.85
CA ARG A 325 -14.03 -27.61 12.87
C ARG A 325 -13.40 -26.31 12.38
N VAL A 326 -12.55 -25.70 13.21
CA VAL A 326 -11.68 -24.58 12.86
C VAL A 326 -10.28 -25.15 12.61
N GLN A 327 -9.69 -24.85 11.45
CA GLN A 327 -8.32 -25.22 11.11
C GLN A 327 -7.53 -23.97 10.73
N CYS A 328 -6.35 -23.81 11.31
CA CYS A 328 -5.43 -22.71 11.06
C CYS A 328 -4.01 -23.28 11.08
N GLU A 329 -3.46 -23.61 9.91
CA GLU A 329 -2.16 -24.28 9.80
C GLU A 329 -2.11 -25.57 10.63
N SER A 330 -1.21 -25.69 11.62
CA SER A 330 -1.17 -26.85 12.51
C SER A 330 -2.21 -26.81 13.64
N TYR A 331 -2.80 -25.65 13.92
CA TYR A 331 -3.85 -25.50 14.92
C TYR A 331 -5.19 -26.05 14.42
N ALA A 332 -5.86 -26.84 15.26
CA ALA A 332 -7.19 -27.37 15.00
C ALA A 332 -8.05 -27.33 16.28
N ALA A 333 -9.32 -26.94 16.14
CA ALA A 333 -10.31 -27.00 17.21
C ALA A 333 -11.66 -27.47 16.66
N THR A 334 -12.47 -28.10 17.51
CA THR A 334 -13.85 -28.46 17.18
C THR A 334 -14.78 -27.84 18.20
N LEU A 335 -15.72 -27.04 17.73
CA LEU A 335 -16.67 -26.27 18.52
C LEU A 335 -18.05 -26.88 18.40
N ASP A 336 -18.84 -26.84 19.45
CA ASP A 336 -20.26 -27.18 19.35
C ASP A 336 -21.01 -26.00 18.73
N VAL A 337 -21.84 -26.28 17.71
CA VAL A 337 -22.76 -25.28 17.16
C VAL A 337 -23.92 -25.12 18.15
N PRO A 338 -24.30 -23.88 18.53
CA PRO A 338 -25.43 -23.65 19.42
C PRO A 338 -26.69 -24.39 18.96
N ALA A 339 -27.36 -25.03 19.92
CA ALA A 339 -28.62 -25.70 19.66
C ALA A 339 -29.64 -24.68 19.12
N PRO A 340 -30.46 -25.07 18.13
CA PRO A 340 -31.44 -24.15 17.59
C PRO A 340 -32.57 -23.90 18.61
N ALA A 341 -33.40 -22.89 18.33
CA ALA A 341 -34.66 -22.70 19.04
C ALA A 341 -35.59 -23.92 18.85
N ALA A 342 -36.74 -23.94 19.54
CA ALA A 342 -37.72 -25.02 19.41
C ALA A 342 -38.20 -25.23 17.95
N ALA A 343 -38.23 -24.17 17.14
CA ALA A 343 -38.56 -24.23 15.71
C ALA A 343 -37.43 -24.83 14.82
N GLY A 344 -36.26 -25.10 15.39
CA GLY A 344 -35.09 -25.62 14.71
C GLY A 344 -34.28 -24.56 13.96
N TYR A 345 -33.29 -25.03 13.20
CA TYR A 345 -32.51 -24.16 12.33
C TYR A 345 -33.39 -23.59 11.21
N VAL A 346 -33.43 -22.27 11.11
CA VAL A 346 -34.20 -21.53 10.10
C VAL A 346 -33.30 -20.51 9.39
N ARG A 347 -33.44 -20.42 8.06
CA ARG A 347 -32.61 -19.56 7.19
C ARG A 347 -32.68 -18.07 7.56
N SER A 348 -33.72 -17.60 8.22
CA SER A 348 -33.84 -16.19 8.62
C SER A 348 -33.06 -15.84 9.89
N VAL A 349 -32.59 -16.83 10.65
CA VAL A 349 -31.91 -16.64 11.94
C VAL A 349 -30.51 -17.22 11.86
N PRO A 350 -29.49 -16.40 11.50
CA PRO A 350 -28.12 -16.87 11.45
C PRO A 350 -27.57 -17.11 12.86
N VAL A 351 -26.72 -18.12 13.00
CA VAL A 351 -26.10 -18.52 14.26
C VAL A 351 -24.64 -18.11 14.26
N GLU A 352 -24.24 -17.33 15.26
CA GLU A 352 -22.83 -16.96 15.45
C GLU A 352 -22.04 -18.10 16.09
N VAL A 353 -20.89 -18.45 15.52
CA VAL A 353 -19.90 -19.36 16.11
C VAL A 353 -18.50 -18.76 15.93
N SER A 354 -18.09 -17.90 16.86
CA SER A 354 -16.77 -17.24 16.84
C SER A 354 -15.77 -18.02 17.69
N HIS A 355 -14.48 -17.94 17.33
CA HIS A 355 -13.39 -18.66 17.99
C HIS A 355 -12.15 -17.79 18.14
N GLN A 356 -11.59 -17.75 19.35
CA GLN A 356 -10.28 -17.16 19.60
C GLN A 356 -9.26 -18.29 19.75
N ILE A 357 -8.29 -18.32 18.84
CA ILE A 357 -7.16 -19.25 18.90
C ILE A 357 -6.25 -18.78 20.05
N PRO A 358 -5.91 -19.67 21.01
CA PRO A 358 -4.99 -19.35 22.10
C PRO A 358 -3.54 -19.36 21.59
N ASN A 359 -3.24 -18.43 20.68
CA ASN A 359 -1.95 -18.22 20.05
C ASN A 359 -1.79 -16.72 19.73
N SER A 360 -0.58 -16.20 19.81
CA SER A 360 -0.25 -14.80 19.57
C SER A 360 0.75 -14.68 18.42
N ARG A 361 0.74 -13.57 17.67
CA ARG A 361 1.70 -13.40 16.57
C ARG A 361 3.14 -13.30 17.10
N PRO A 362 4.15 -13.77 16.34
CA PRO A 362 5.55 -13.53 16.66
C PRO A 362 5.88 -12.06 16.82
N ARG A 363 6.89 -11.76 17.64
CA ARG A 363 7.43 -10.41 17.82
C ARG A 363 8.89 -10.35 17.38
N VAL A 364 9.20 -9.40 16.50
CA VAL A 364 10.59 -9.08 16.18
C VAL A 364 11.19 -8.23 17.30
N VAL A 365 12.31 -8.71 17.85
CA VAL A 365 13.10 -7.99 18.86
C VAL A 365 14.11 -7.08 18.20
N ARG A 366 14.78 -7.59 17.16
CA ARG A 366 15.82 -6.87 16.44
C ARG A 366 16.05 -7.46 15.06
N MET A 367 16.34 -6.60 14.10
CA MET A 367 16.88 -6.99 12.80
C MET A 367 18.15 -6.18 12.54
N LEU A 368 19.16 -6.79 11.93
CA LEU A 368 20.44 -6.15 11.61
C LEU A 368 20.90 -6.53 10.20
N ALA A 369 21.55 -5.58 9.53
CA ALA A 369 22.28 -5.81 8.30
C ALA A 369 23.72 -5.31 8.47
N ASN A 370 24.68 -6.23 8.50
CA ASN A 370 26.10 -5.91 8.69
C ASN A 370 26.87 -6.17 7.41
N GLY A 371 27.70 -5.22 7.01
CA GLY A 371 28.69 -5.46 5.97
C GLY A 371 29.78 -6.42 6.42
N MET A 372 30.53 -6.94 5.46
CA MET A 372 31.72 -7.75 5.76
C MET A 372 32.84 -6.95 6.44
N ASP A 373 32.74 -5.62 6.44
CA ASP A 373 33.54 -4.67 7.21
C ASP A 373 33.10 -4.53 8.67
N GLY A 374 32.06 -5.26 9.10
CA GLY A 374 31.53 -5.26 10.47
C GLY A 374 30.60 -4.09 10.80
N ASN A 375 30.50 -3.11 9.90
CA ASN A 375 29.63 -1.94 10.06
C ASN A 375 28.17 -2.27 9.74
N VAL A 376 27.25 -1.68 10.49
CA VAL A 376 25.81 -1.72 10.20
C VAL A 376 25.54 -0.88 8.95
N ARG A 377 24.75 -1.41 8.00
CA ARG A 377 24.53 -0.80 6.66
C ARG A 377 23.15 -0.19 6.46
N GLY A 378 22.38 -0.02 7.53
CA GLY A 378 21.07 0.60 7.44
C GLY A 378 20.28 0.52 8.74
N ASP A 379 18.96 0.56 8.62
CA ASP A 379 18.07 0.56 9.77
C ASP A 379 16.75 -0.17 9.51
N THR A 380 16.13 -0.57 10.61
CA THR A 380 14.82 -1.20 10.66
C THR A 380 13.75 -0.17 10.31
N LEU A 381 12.82 -0.53 9.43
CA LEU A 381 11.64 0.29 9.19
C LEU A 381 10.55 -0.17 10.16
N ASP A 382 10.22 0.66 11.15
CA ASP A 382 9.16 0.34 12.11
C ASP A 382 7.80 0.60 11.46
N LEU A 383 7.07 -0.49 11.18
CA LEU A 383 5.72 -0.47 10.61
C LEU A 383 4.66 0.00 11.62
N GLU A 384 5.01 0.02 12.90
CA GLU A 384 4.12 0.21 14.03
C GLU A 384 4.76 1.17 15.05
N THR A 385 5.03 2.41 14.65
CA THR A 385 5.42 3.43 15.65
C THR A 385 4.36 3.45 16.76
N ALA A 386 4.79 3.31 18.01
CA ALA A 386 3.99 3.17 19.23
C ALA A 386 3.08 4.38 19.58
N ALA A 387 2.88 5.33 18.67
CA ALA A 387 1.85 6.35 18.79
C ALA A 387 0.48 5.67 18.74
N SER A 388 -0.25 5.72 19.86
CA SER A 388 -1.48 4.98 20.19
C SER A 388 -2.65 5.01 19.19
N GLN A 389 -2.53 5.71 18.06
CA GLN A 389 -3.54 5.78 17.01
C GLN A 389 -3.37 4.72 15.91
N THR A 390 -2.18 4.12 15.75
CA THR A 390 -1.92 3.08 14.74
C THR A 390 -2.70 1.79 14.98
N ARG A 391 -3.01 1.45 16.24
CA ARG A 391 -3.83 0.29 16.61
C ARG A 391 -5.30 0.39 16.19
N ALA A 392 -5.80 1.61 16.03
CA ALA A 392 -7.15 1.88 15.52
C ALA A 392 -7.19 2.00 13.99
N LEU A 393 -6.03 1.93 13.32
CA LEU A 393 -5.96 1.95 11.86
C LEU A 393 -6.06 0.54 11.30
N PRO A 394 -6.64 0.38 10.09
CA PRO A 394 -6.70 -0.90 9.43
C PRO A 394 -5.31 -1.48 9.08
N SER A 395 -5.29 -2.75 8.71
CA SER A 395 -4.12 -3.46 8.17
C SER A 395 -3.39 -2.65 7.06
N PRO A 396 -2.05 -2.79 6.92
CA PRO A 396 -1.24 -2.21 5.84
C PRO A 396 -1.91 -2.17 4.45
N ASP A 397 -2.73 -3.16 4.16
CA ASP A 397 -3.50 -3.33 2.93
C ASP A 397 -4.68 -2.36 2.71
N HIS A 398 -4.78 -1.27 3.47
CA HIS A 398 -5.77 -0.21 3.27
C HIS A 398 -5.18 1.10 2.72
N PHE A 399 -3.85 1.26 2.76
CA PHE A 399 -3.16 2.43 2.23
C PHE A 399 -2.60 2.13 0.84
N LEU A 400 -2.73 3.07 -0.11
CA LEU A 400 -2.34 2.94 -1.51
C LEU A 400 -2.96 1.72 -2.24
N THR A 401 -4.04 1.13 -1.72
CA THR A 401 -4.70 -0.07 -2.26
C THR A 401 -6.21 0.11 -2.42
N TYR A 402 -6.75 1.32 -2.21
CA TYR A 402 -8.19 1.60 -2.33
C TYR A 402 -8.82 1.10 -3.62
N LYS A 403 -8.06 1.34 -4.70
CA LYS A 403 -8.42 0.99 -6.07
C LYS A 403 -8.16 -0.48 -6.38
N GLY A 404 -7.74 -1.29 -5.40
CA GLY A 404 -7.38 -2.70 -5.54
C GLY A 404 -5.85 -2.91 -5.54
N LYS A 405 -5.44 -4.18 -5.59
CA LYS A 405 -4.04 -4.63 -5.54
C LYS A 405 -3.63 -5.31 -6.84
N ASP A 406 -2.51 -4.85 -7.39
CA ASP A 406 -1.82 -5.51 -8.51
C ASP A 406 -0.91 -6.65 -8.05
N THR A 407 -0.47 -7.47 -9.00
CA THR A 407 0.54 -8.52 -8.83
C THR A 407 1.76 -8.21 -9.68
N ARG A 408 2.82 -9.01 -9.52
CA ARG A 408 3.97 -8.95 -10.41
C ARG A 408 3.58 -9.14 -11.88
N LEU A 409 2.68 -10.08 -12.17
CA LEU A 409 2.24 -10.34 -13.54
C LEU A 409 1.44 -9.16 -14.10
N SER A 410 0.48 -8.62 -13.34
CA SER A 410 -0.31 -7.47 -13.80
C SER A 410 0.55 -6.23 -14.04
N ALA A 411 1.57 -5.99 -13.21
CA ALA A 411 2.55 -4.92 -13.42
C ALA A 411 3.36 -5.11 -14.70
N CYS A 412 3.85 -6.32 -14.95
CA CYS A 412 4.54 -6.63 -16.20
C CYS A 412 3.61 -6.42 -17.41
N MET A 413 2.37 -6.91 -17.33
CA MET A 413 1.37 -6.75 -18.39
C MET A 413 1.05 -5.27 -18.67
N TYR A 414 0.99 -4.45 -17.62
CA TYR A 414 0.87 -3.00 -17.74
C TYR A 414 2.07 -2.41 -18.50
N TYR A 415 3.29 -2.72 -18.10
CA TYR A 415 4.48 -2.24 -18.81
C TYR A 415 4.58 -2.75 -20.25
N ARG A 416 4.11 -3.98 -20.52
CA ARG A 416 4.07 -4.51 -21.89
C ARG A 416 3.10 -3.70 -22.74
N SER A 417 1.94 -3.35 -22.20
CA SER A 417 0.96 -2.49 -22.87
C SER A 417 1.48 -1.06 -23.15
N LEU A 418 2.51 -0.61 -22.43
CA LEU A 418 3.21 0.65 -22.69
C LEU A 418 4.38 0.54 -23.68
N GLY A 419 4.84 -0.67 -24.00
CA GLY A 419 6.11 -0.89 -24.71
C GLY A 419 7.34 -0.63 -23.85
N ALA A 420 7.22 -0.78 -22.52
CA ALA A 420 8.35 -0.67 -21.59
C ALA A 420 9.05 -2.02 -21.33
N VAL A 421 8.44 -3.13 -21.75
CA VAL A 421 9.02 -4.48 -21.72
C VAL A 421 8.67 -5.19 -23.02
N GLY A 422 9.54 -6.12 -23.46
CA GLY A 422 9.29 -6.94 -24.64
C GLY A 422 8.23 -8.03 -24.39
N ASP A 423 8.29 -8.69 -23.24
CA ASP A 423 7.29 -9.68 -22.81
C ASP A 423 7.29 -9.92 -21.28
N CYS A 424 6.42 -10.82 -20.82
CA CYS A 424 6.28 -11.26 -19.44
C CYS A 424 6.37 -12.78 -19.36
N ASP A 425 7.17 -13.32 -18.44
CA ASP A 425 7.13 -14.75 -18.15
C ASP A 425 5.92 -15.14 -17.28
N ALA A 426 5.73 -16.44 -17.04
CA ALA A 426 4.60 -16.97 -16.27
C ALA A 426 4.60 -16.54 -14.79
N GLN A 427 5.75 -16.11 -14.26
CA GLN A 427 5.90 -15.58 -12.90
C GLN A 427 5.79 -14.04 -12.87
N GLY A 428 5.55 -13.41 -14.03
CA GLY A 428 5.47 -11.97 -14.20
C GLY A 428 6.83 -11.27 -14.19
N ASN A 429 7.94 -11.98 -14.35
CA ASN A 429 9.22 -11.32 -14.54
C ASN A 429 9.24 -10.66 -15.93
N MET A 430 9.77 -9.44 -15.97
CA MET A 430 9.85 -8.63 -17.18
C MET A 430 10.97 -9.14 -18.08
N VAL A 431 10.64 -9.41 -19.34
CA VAL A 431 11.60 -9.79 -20.38
C VAL A 431 12.00 -8.57 -21.18
N ALA A 432 13.31 -8.32 -21.25
CA ALA A 432 13.91 -7.23 -22.01
C ALA A 432 13.34 -5.84 -21.66
N ALA A 433 13.29 -5.51 -20.37
CA ALA A 433 12.80 -4.22 -19.89
C ALA A 433 13.69 -3.03 -20.31
N ILE A 434 13.07 -1.86 -20.55
CA ILE A 434 13.79 -0.60 -20.75
C ILE A 434 14.46 -0.14 -19.45
N SER A 435 15.53 0.63 -19.58
CA SER A 435 16.15 1.33 -18.45
C SER A 435 15.60 2.75 -18.26
N PHE A 436 15.92 3.37 -17.13
CA PHE A 436 15.61 4.79 -16.92
C PHE A 436 16.30 5.69 -17.96
N ASP A 437 17.52 5.33 -18.38
CA ASP A 437 18.26 6.05 -19.42
C ASP A 437 17.55 5.98 -20.79
N ASP A 438 17.00 4.82 -21.15
CA ASP A 438 16.20 4.65 -22.37
C ASP A 438 14.96 5.55 -22.35
N TRP A 439 14.25 5.58 -21.21
CA TRP A 439 13.10 6.46 -21.05
C TRP A 439 13.50 7.94 -21.14
N LYS A 440 14.60 8.35 -20.47
CA LYS A 440 15.12 9.73 -20.57
C LYS A 440 15.51 10.11 -21.99
N ARG A 441 16.11 9.17 -22.74
CA ARG A 441 16.49 9.35 -24.14
C ARG A 441 15.29 9.56 -25.06
N LYS A 442 14.22 8.78 -24.85
CA LYS A 442 12.94 8.93 -25.55
C LYS A 442 12.34 10.31 -25.33
N HIS A 443 12.35 10.80 -24.08
CA HIS A 443 11.72 12.06 -23.70
C HIS A 443 12.64 13.29 -23.72
N LYS A 444 13.87 13.16 -24.24
CA LYS A 444 14.83 14.27 -24.39
C LYS A 444 15.12 14.97 -23.05
N PHE A 445 15.31 14.20 -21.99
CA PHE A 445 15.95 14.69 -20.77
C PHE A 445 17.47 14.62 -20.90
N LYS A 446 18.20 15.44 -20.15
CA LYS A 446 19.66 15.43 -20.07
C LYS A 446 20.18 14.03 -19.72
N PRO A 447 21.22 13.54 -20.42
CA PRO A 447 22.06 14.29 -21.37
C PRO A 447 21.51 14.38 -22.82
N TYR A 448 20.35 13.81 -23.12
CA TYR A 448 19.77 13.70 -24.47
C TYR A 448 18.91 14.89 -24.91
N ALA A 449 18.90 15.96 -24.12
CA ALA A 449 17.98 17.07 -24.31
C ALA A 449 18.21 17.86 -25.61
N GLY A 450 19.46 17.97 -26.07
CA GLY A 450 19.79 18.91 -27.15
C GLY A 450 19.36 20.33 -26.75
N ALA A 451 18.47 20.93 -27.54
CA ALA A 451 17.89 22.26 -27.25
C ALA A 451 16.61 22.22 -26.38
N ASN A 452 16.16 21.04 -25.97
CA ASN A 452 14.95 20.87 -25.17
C ASN A 452 15.16 21.40 -23.74
N THR A 453 14.20 22.16 -23.23
CA THR A 453 14.28 22.79 -21.90
C THR A 453 13.75 21.85 -20.82
N GLU A 454 14.43 21.82 -19.67
CA GLU A 454 13.97 21.15 -18.46
C GLU A 454 13.55 22.20 -17.41
N VAL A 455 12.47 21.91 -16.68
CA VAL A 455 12.06 22.65 -15.48
C VAL A 455 12.31 21.73 -14.29
N ALA A 456 12.94 22.22 -13.22
CA ALA A 456 13.28 21.40 -12.06
C ALA A 456 12.97 22.10 -10.74
N ALA A 457 12.60 21.32 -9.74
CA ALA A 457 12.43 21.76 -8.36
C ALA A 457 12.80 20.64 -7.37
N ASP A 458 13.47 21.01 -6.27
CA ASP A 458 13.87 20.14 -5.19
C ASP A 458 13.19 20.60 -3.88
N TYR A 459 12.38 19.73 -3.30
CA TYR A 459 11.58 20.06 -2.11
C TYR A 459 11.24 18.80 -1.31
N ILE A 460 10.81 18.95 -0.07
CA ILE A 460 10.21 17.85 0.70
C ILE A 460 8.70 18.01 0.65
N ASN A 461 7.97 16.98 0.21
CA ASN A 461 6.52 16.97 0.35
C ASN A 461 6.14 16.30 1.67
N LYS A 462 5.91 17.09 2.73
CA LYS A 462 5.75 16.58 4.11
C LYS A 462 4.41 15.88 4.36
N TRP A 463 3.39 16.16 3.55
CA TRP A 463 2.02 15.67 3.80
C TRP A 463 1.64 14.45 2.97
N ASP A 464 2.16 14.31 1.77
CA ASP A 464 1.87 13.16 0.90
C ASP A 464 2.62 11.91 1.41
N LEU A 465 3.93 11.87 1.19
CA LEU A 465 4.78 10.73 1.56
C LEU A 465 5.98 11.13 2.41
N ASN A 466 6.15 12.40 2.77
CA ASN A 466 7.34 12.91 3.49
C ASN A 466 8.67 12.50 2.83
N LEU A 467 8.74 12.63 1.51
CA LEU A 467 9.92 12.34 0.70
C LEU A 467 10.55 13.64 0.23
N VAL A 468 11.88 13.66 0.16
CA VAL A 468 12.58 14.61 -0.70
C VAL A 468 12.27 14.22 -2.15
N ARG A 469 11.78 15.20 -2.92
CA ARG A 469 11.39 15.07 -4.33
C ARG A 469 12.37 15.87 -5.17
N ARG A 470 13.18 15.18 -5.97
CA ARG A 470 13.98 15.81 -7.03
C ARG A 470 13.20 15.75 -8.33
N MET A 471 12.38 16.78 -8.57
CA MET A 471 11.43 16.82 -9.68
C MET A 471 12.07 17.46 -10.91
N VAL A 472 11.91 16.82 -12.06
CA VAL A 472 12.30 17.38 -13.36
C VAL A 472 11.22 17.11 -14.39
N ALA A 473 10.86 18.10 -15.19
CA ALA A 473 9.86 18.00 -16.23
C ALA A 473 10.35 18.59 -17.55
N THR A 474 9.79 18.09 -18.64
CA THR A 474 10.00 18.64 -19.97
C THR A 474 8.77 18.45 -20.87
N SER A 475 8.71 19.24 -21.93
CA SER A 475 7.65 19.20 -22.94
C SER A 475 8.29 19.26 -24.32
N THR A 476 8.28 18.15 -25.05
CA THR A 476 8.80 18.08 -26.41
C THR A 476 7.76 18.51 -27.45
N ALA A 477 6.48 18.43 -27.10
CA ALA A 477 5.32 18.91 -27.86
C ALA A 477 4.13 19.11 -26.91
N PRO A 478 3.06 19.84 -27.31
CA PRO A 478 1.88 20.05 -26.47
C PRO A 478 1.18 18.75 -25.99
N ASP A 479 1.31 17.68 -26.75
CA ASP A 479 0.78 16.33 -26.50
C ASP A 479 1.86 15.33 -26.04
N SER A 480 3.06 15.81 -25.72
CA SER A 480 4.20 15.01 -25.26
C SER A 480 4.92 15.73 -24.13
N MET A 481 4.43 15.53 -22.92
CA MET A 481 5.03 16.02 -21.68
C MET A 481 5.52 14.86 -20.84
N ALA A 482 6.63 15.04 -20.13
CA ALA A 482 7.21 14.03 -19.28
C ALA A 482 7.76 14.65 -18.00
N PHE A 483 7.62 13.92 -16.90
CA PHE A 483 8.11 14.28 -15.58
C PHE A 483 8.82 13.06 -15.02
N TYR A 484 9.91 13.27 -14.30
CA TYR A 484 10.40 12.27 -13.38
C TYR A 484 10.70 12.88 -12.03
N VAL A 485 10.57 12.07 -10.99
CA VAL A 485 10.91 12.45 -9.62
C VAL A 485 11.75 11.36 -8.99
N CYS A 486 12.98 11.69 -8.64
CA CYS A 486 13.85 10.81 -7.86
C CYS A 486 13.60 11.08 -6.38
N ASN A 487 13.19 10.04 -5.67
CA ASN A 487 12.71 10.11 -4.30
C ASN A 487 13.80 9.68 -3.33
N HIS A 488 13.97 10.45 -2.27
CA HIS A 488 14.86 10.16 -1.16
C HIS A 488 14.09 10.28 0.16
N PRO A 489 14.56 9.65 1.25
CA PRO A 489 14.00 9.82 2.59
C PRO A 489 13.89 11.30 2.99
N GLY A 490 12.71 11.72 3.46
CA GLY A 490 12.53 13.03 4.09
C GLY A 490 12.94 13.02 5.58
N PRO A 491 12.73 14.14 6.28
CA PRO A 491 13.13 14.31 7.68
C PRO A 491 12.17 13.56 8.63
N ASP A 492 12.68 13.16 9.79
CA ASP A 492 11.91 12.54 10.87
C ASP A 492 11.16 13.61 11.69
N GLY A 493 11.85 14.72 11.97
CA GLY A 493 11.33 15.90 12.62
C GLY A 493 11.00 17.05 11.66
N SER A 494 10.91 18.24 12.22
CA SER A 494 10.49 19.46 11.52
C SER A 494 11.49 20.60 11.64
N THR A 495 12.71 20.32 12.13
CA THR A 495 13.73 21.35 12.31
C THR A 495 14.37 21.73 10.97
N GLN A 496 14.74 23.00 10.79
CA GLN A 496 15.37 23.46 9.56
C GLN A 496 16.71 22.76 9.30
N THR A 497 17.51 22.52 10.35
CA THR A 497 18.78 21.78 10.23
C THR A 497 18.59 20.39 9.65
N GLU A 498 17.58 19.66 10.10
CA GLU A 498 17.27 18.33 9.59
C GLU A 498 16.75 18.39 8.14
N ILE A 499 15.87 19.35 7.84
CA ILE A 499 15.40 19.64 6.48
C ILE A 499 16.57 19.87 5.52
N ASP A 500 17.55 20.68 5.92
CA ASP A 500 18.74 20.95 5.10
C ASP A 500 19.61 19.70 4.93
N GLN A 501 19.82 18.91 6.00
CA GLN A 501 20.60 17.68 5.96
C GLN A 501 20.03 16.63 4.98
N VAL A 502 18.71 16.42 4.99
CA VAL A 502 18.09 15.43 4.10
C VAL A 502 18.10 15.90 2.64
N LEU A 503 17.92 17.20 2.40
CA LEU A 503 18.01 17.80 1.06
C LEU A 503 19.44 17.75 0.51
N ASP A 504 20.45 18.03 1.33
CA ASP A 504 21.86 17.94 0.92
C ASP A 504 22.26 16.51 0.59
N THR A 505 21.75 15.52 1.34
CA THR A 505 21.96 14.09 1.08
C THR A 505 21.36 13.67 -0.27
N ALA A 506 20.11 14.06 -0.54
CA ALA A 506 19.49 13.84 -1.83
C ALA A 506 20.20 14.57 -2.98
N PHE A 507 20.75 15.75 -2.74
CA PHE A 507 21.49 16.52 -3.73
C PHE A 507 22.79 15.81 -4.16
N ARG A 508 23.44 15.09 -3.23
CA ARG A 508 24.58 14.20 -3.51
C ARG A 508 24.20 12.90 -4.22
N GLY A 509 22.90 12.63 -4.39
CA GLY A 509 22.39 11.39 -5.00
C GLY A 509 22.37 10.20 -4.04
N GLU A 510 22.65 10.41 -2.76
CA GLU A 510 22.67 9.38 -1.73
C GLU A 510 21.24 9.01 -1.29
N ASN A 511 21.01 7.76 -0.90
CA ASN A 511 19.72 7.24 -0.44
C ASN A 511 18.58 7.37 -1.43
N GLN A 512 18.88 7.35 -2.72
CA GLN A 512 17.82 7.29 -3.72
C GLN A 512 17.03 6.00 -3.54
N VAL A 513 15.72 6.13 -3.36
CA VAL A 513 14.80 4.98 -3.22
C VAL A 513 14.41 4.47 -4.60
N ALA A 514 13.92 5.38 -5.45
CA ALA A 514 13.50 5.12 -6.81
C ALA A 514 13.28 6.44 -7.56
N CYS A 515 13.32 6.39 -8.89
CA CYS A 515 12.83 7.45 -9.75
C CYS A 515 11.49 7.04 -10.38
N VAL A 516 10.43 7.79 -10.09
CA VAL A 516 9.12 7.60 -10.72
C VAL A 516 9.04 8.50 -11.93
N ALA A 517 8.75 7.92 -13.09
CA ALA A 517 8.54 8.62 -14.34
C ALA A 517 7.05 8.63 -14.70
N MET A 518 6.56 9.79 -15.13
CA MET A 518 5.22 9.98 -15.63
C MET A 518 5.29 10.67 -16.98
N GLU A 519 4.53 10.19 -17.97
CA GLU A 519 4.43 10.83 -19.27
C GLU A 519 2.96 11.05 -19.65
N TYR A 520 2.70 12.17 -20.31
CA TYR A 520 1.46 12.48 -21.02
C TYR A 520 1.76 12.40 -22.51
N SER A 521 1.37 11.30 -23.14
CA SER A 521 1.70 10.99 -24.53
C SER A 521 0.70 10.02 -25.14
N THR A 522 0.66 9.94 -26.47
CA THR A 522 -0.23 9.02 -27.20
C THR A 522 0.30 7.57 -27.19
N SER A 523 -0.60 6.61 -27.39
CA SER A 523 -0.25 5.22 -27.73
C SER A 523 -1.13 4.74 -28.89
N PRO A 524 -0.62 3.91 -29.82
CA PRO A 524 -1.41 3.43 -30.97
C PRO A 524 -2.71 2.72 -30.56
N GLY A 525 -3.85 3.21 -31.05
CA GLY A 525 -5.17 2.60 -30.84
C GLY A 525 -5.81 2.82 -29.45
N VAL A 526 -5.18 3.62 -28.60
CA VAL A 526 -5.63 3.85 -27.22
C VAL A 526 -6.26 5.23 -27.07
N ASN A 527 -7.29 5.36 -26.21
CA ASN A 527 -7.90 6.64 -25.84
C ASN A 527 -8.28 7.53 -27.05
N GLY A 528 -8.78 6.93 -28.14
CA GLY A 528 -9.15 7.69 -29.34
C GLY A 528 -8.01 8.45 -30.02
N GLY A 529 -6.75 8.08 -29.76
CA GLY A 529 -5.57 8.74 -30.31
C GLY A 529 -5.15 10.01 -29.57
N VAL A 530 -5.77 10.34 -28.42
CA VAL A 530 -5.36 11.48 -27.60
C VAL A 530 -4.39 11.05 -26.49
N PRO A 531 -3.44 11.93 -26.09
CA PRO A 531 -2.47 11.62 -25.04
C PRO A 531 -3.15 11.29 -23.71
N PHE A 532 -2.46 10.49 -22.89
CA PHE A 532 -2.91 10.12 -21.55
C PHE A 532 -1.71 9.87 -20.62
N THR A 533 -1.98 9.89 -19.32
CA THR A 533 -0.97 9.68 -18.27
C THR A 533 -0.55 8.22 -18.17
N LYS A 534 0.76 7.99 -18.13
CA LYS A 534 1.41 6.68 -17.95
C LYS A 534 2.40 6.74 -16.79
N PHE A 535 2.59 5.63 -16.08
CA PHE A 535 3.52 5.53 -14.95
C PHE A 535 4.63 4.52 -15.24
N LEU A 536 5.86 4.84 -14.89
CA LEU A 536 6.98 3.92 -14.83
C LEU A 536 7.76 4.18 -13.53
N THR A 537 8.42 3.16 -13.00
CA THR A 537 9.23 3.32 -11.79
C THR A 537 10.54 2.60 -11.99
N PHE A 538 11.63 3.30 -11.69
CA PHE A 538 12.97 2.79 -11.86
C PHE A 538 13.70 2.75 -10.54
N GLY A 539 14.44 1.66 -10.30
CA GLY A 539 15.30 1.51 -9.14
C GLY A 539 16.49 2.43 -9.21
N PRO A 540 17.28 2.51 -8.13
CA PRO A 540 18.48 3.36 -8.09
C PRO A 540 19.53 3.00 -9.14
N ASP A 541 19.58 1.73 -9.53
CA ASP A 541 20.42 1.20 -10.61
C ASP A 541 19.85 1.44 -12.03
N GLY A 542 18.72 2.15 -12.13
CA GLY A 542 18.02 2.44 -13.38
C GLY A 542 17.21 1.29 -13.95
N ALA A 543 17.08 0.14 -13.25
CA ALA A 543 16.22 -0.96 -13.68
C ALA A 543 14.74 -0.61 -13.53
N LEU A 544 13.90 -1.03 -14.47
CA LEU A 544 12.44 -0.96 -14.30
C LEU A 544 12.00 -1.85 -13.14
N LEU A 545 11.21 -1.30 -12.22
CA LEU A 545 10.68 -2.01 -11.06
C LEU A 545 9.21 -2.36 -11.27
N PRO A 546 8.74 -3.56 -10.89
CA PRO A 546 7.32 -3.93 -10.96
C PRO A 546 6.52 -3.47 -9.73
N SER A 547 7.19 -3.16 -8.62
CA SER A 547 6.59 -2.71 -7.36
C SER A 547 7.43 -1.64 -6.68
N ILE A 548 6.81 -0.94 -5.73
CA ILE A 548 7.49 0.00 -4.84
C ILE A 548 6.78 0.09 -3.48
N ASN A 549 7.56 0.26 -2.41
CA ASN A 549 7.07 0.58 -1.07
C ASN A 549 7.22 2.09 -0.78
N LEU A 550 6.14 2.85 -0.97
CA LEU A 550 6.15 4.32 -0.85
C LEU A 550 5.77 4.83 0.54
N ASP A 551 5.04 4.04 1.33
CA ASP A 551 4.46 4.45 2.61
C ASP A 551 4.88 3.55 3.78
N GLY A 552 5.84 2.65 3.55
CA GLY A 552 6.32 1.66 4.51
C GLY A 552 5.42 0.44 4.63
N ARG A 553 4.19 0.47 4.13
CA ARG A 553 3.18 -0.57 4.34
C ARG A 553 3.33 -1.72 3.33
N GLY A 554 4.56 -2.12 3.02
CA GLY A 554 4.88 -3.20 2.10
C GLY A 554 4.88 -2.77 0.63
N GLU A 555 5.49 -3.61 -0.21
CA GLU A 555 5.60 -3.43 -1.65
C GLU A 555 4.23 -3.49 -2.33
N LYS A 556 3.97 -2.51 -3.22
CA LYS A 556 2.74 -2.43 -4.01
C LYS A 556 3.09 -2.42 -5.48
N TYR A 557 2.43 -3.27 -6.26
CA TYR A 557 2.70 -3.42 -7.68
C TYR A 557 2.06 -2.28 -8.49
N MET A 558 2.68 -1.95 -9.62
CA MET A 558 2.17 -0.96 -10.56
C MET A 558 1.06 -1.56 -11.45
N PRO A 559 0.13 -0.74 -11.96
CA PRO A 559 -0.04 0.70 -11.71
C PRO A 559 -0.79 1.03 -10.40
N GLY A 560 -1.28 0.04 -9.66
CA GLY A 560 -2.07 0.17 -8.43
C GLY A 560 -1.48 1.13 -7.41
N ALA A 561 -0.17 1.09 -7.20
CA ALA A 561 0.57 1.97 -6.28
C ALA A 561 0.41 3.48 -6.60
N CYS A 562 0.13 3.84 -7.86
CA CYS A 562 0.07 5.23 -8.32
C CYS A 562 -1.37 5.76 -8.38
N VAL A 563 -2.30 4.94 -8.87
CA VAL A 563 -3.70 5.33 -9.13
C VAL A 563 -4.53 5.59 -7.87
N ALA A 564 -4.02 5.21 -6.70
CA ALA A 564 -4.63 5.60 -5.43
C ALA A 564 -4.63 7.12 -5.24
N CYS A 565 -3.56 7.81 -5.65
CA CYS A 565 -3.41 9.26 -5.54
C CYS A 565 -3.69 9.99 -6.87
N HIS A 566 -3.24 9.41 -7.99
CA HIS A 566 -3.29 10.05 -9.30
C HIS A 566 -4.61 9.87 -10.05
N GLY A 567 -5.66 9.40 -9.38
CA GLY A 567 -6.88 9.01 -10.06
C GLY A 567 -6.72 7.72 -10.85
N GLY A 568 -7.68 7.43 -11.69
CA GLY A 568 -7.79 6.12 -12.30
C GLY A 568 -9.25 5.82 -12.59
N THR A 569 -9.87 6.63 -13.44
CA THR A 569 -11.28 6.44 -13.80
C THR A 569 -11.50 5.18 -14.62
N GLN A 570 -10.44 4.58 -15.16
CA GLN A 570 -10.43 3.33 -15.92
C GLN A 570 -9.64 2.22 -15.22
N TYR A 571 -9.49 2.30 -13.90
CA TYR A 571 -8.80 1.29 -13.10
C TYR A 571 -9.57 0.99 -11.81
N ASN A 572 -9.85 -0.30 -11.56
CA ASN A 572 -10.42 -0.78 -10.29
C ASN A 572 -10.22 -2.30 -10.13
N GLY A 573 -9.53 -2.71 -9.08
CA GLY A 573 -9.11 -4.07 -8.79
C GLY A 573 -7.65 -4.31 -9.12
N ARG A 574 -7.39 -4.68 -10.38
CA ARG A 574 -6.10 -5.17 -10.84
C ARG A 574 -5.99 -4.93 -12.35
N PHE A 575 -4.80 -4.65 -12.86
CA PHE A 575 -4.57 -4.60 -14.30
C PHE A 575 -4.69 -6.00 -14.93
N PRO A 576 -5.31 -6.20 -16.11
CA PRO A 576 -5.57 -7.54 -16.62
C PRO A 576 -4.30 -8.37 -16.86
N ASP A 577 -4.26 -9.58 -16.30
CA ASP A 577 -3.12 -10.52 -16.39
C ASP A 577 -3.00 -11.21 -17.76
N LYS A 578 -3.94 -10.96 -18.69
CA LYS A 578 -4.03 -11.66 -19.99
C LYS A 578 -4.43 -10.72 -21.12
N GLY A 579 -4.09 -11.12 -22.34
CA GLY A 579 -4.43 -10.39 -23.57
C GLY A 579 -3.63 -9.11 -23.76
N ASN A 580 -4.20 -8.16 -24.51
CA ASN A 580 -3.62 -6.85 -24.79
C ASN A 580 -4.53 -5.75 -24.23
N PRO A 581 -4.65 -5.63 -22.89
CA PRO A 581 -5.51 -4.62 -22.27
C PRO A 581 -5.04 -3.20 -22.61
N SER A 582 -5.99 -2.26 -22.63
CA SER A 582 -5.67 -0.84 -22.82
C SER A 582 -4.86 -0.31 -21.63
N PRO A 583 -3.73 0.38 -21.86
CA PRO A 583 -2.96 1.06 -20.81
C PRO A 583 -3.64 2.35 -20.31
N PHE A 584 -4.78 2.76 -20.88
CA PHE A 584 -5.45 3.99 -20.47
C PHE A 584 -6.14 3.80 -19.10
N LEU A 585 -5.50 4.33 -18.06
CA LEU A 585 -6.00 4.24 -16.68
C LEU A 585 -6.97 5.37 -16.32
N GLY A 586 -7.05 6.45 -17.11
CA GLY A 586 -7.77 7.66 -16.72
C GLY A 586 -7.16 8.36 -15.50
N ALA A 587 -5.83 8.30 -15.39
CA ALA A 587 -5.05 8.94 -14.34
C ALA A 587 -4.57 10.34 -14.77
N ARG A 588 -4.19 11.17 -13.79
CA ARG A 588 -3.85 12.59 -13.96
C ARG A 588 -2.57 12.95 -13.21
N PHE A 589 -1.96 14.06 -13.60
CA PHE A 589 -0.84 14.64 -12.87
C PHE A 589 -1.33 15.35 -11.60
N LEU A 590 -0.50 15.36 -10.55
CA LEU A 590 -0.80 16.07 -9.33
C LEU A 590 -0.22 17.49 -9.38
N PRO A 591 -0.99 18.51 -8.94
CA PRO A 591 -0.47 19.86 -8.85
C PRO A 591 0.49 20.02 -7.67
N PHE A 592 1.47 20.92 -7.82
CA PHE A 592 2.53 21.22 -6.87
C PHE A 592 2.07 22.27 -5.85
N ASP A 593 1.69 21.80 -4.67
CA ASP A 593 1.16 22.62 -3.57
C ASP A 593 2.28 23.06 -2.61
N THR A 594 2.81 24.27 -2.79
CA THR A 594 3.91 24.76 -1.94
C THR A 594 3.50 25.03 -0.49
N GLY A 595 2.19 25.03 -0.18
CA GLY A 595 1.69 25.04 1.20
C GLY A 595 2.02 23.74 1.95
N ASN A 596 2.27 22.66 1.22
CA ASN A 596 2.58 21.35 1.75
C ASN A 596 4.07 20.99 1.70
N PHE A 597 4.92 21.89 1.17
CA PHE A 597 6.33 21.62 0.96
C PHE A 597 7.23 22.24 2.05
N LEU A 598 8.41 21.66 2.23
CA LEU A 598 9.52 22.24 2.99
C LEU A 598 10.70 22.46 2.04
N PHE A 599 11.46 23.51 2.29
CA PHE A 599 12.55 23.98 1.43
C PHE A 599 13.82 24.17 2.25
N SER A 600 14.96 24.14 1.58
CA SER A 600 16.26 24.37 2.21
C SER A 600 16.47 25.86 2.52
N SER A 601 17.34 26.15 3.49
CA SER A 601 17.89 27.48 3.72
C SER A 601 18.98 27.89 2.71
N ARG A 602 19.46 26.96 1.86
CA ARG A 602 20.44 27.28 0.79
C ARG A 602 19.83 28.25 -0.22
N PRO A 603 20.51 29.36 -0.60
CA PRO A 603 19.94 30.42 -1.41
C PRO A 603 19.24 29.95 -2.70
N GLU A 604 19.82 28.98 -3.38
CA GLU A 604 19.37 28.39 -4.65
C GLU A 604 18.24 27.36 -4.51
N LEU A 605 18.00 26.84 -3.30
CA LEU A 605 16.97 25.84 -2.99
C LEU A 605 15.83 26.39 -2.12
N THR A 606 15.83 27.69 -1.83
CA THR A 606 14.70 28.34 -1.13
C THR A 606 13.42 28.28 -1.96
N GLU A 607 12.25 28.35 -1.31
CA GLU A 607 10.96 28.45 -2.02
C GLU A 607 10.95 29.62 -3.02
N ARG A 608 11.51 30.76 -2.62
CA ARG A 608 11.60 31.96 -3.46
C ARG A 608 12.41 31.71 -4.73
N ALA A 609 13.56 31.04 -4.62
CA ALA A 609 14.40 30.71 -5.77
C ALA A 609 13.70 29.75 -6.75
N GLN A 610 12.83 28.88 -6.23
CA GLN A 610 12.14 27.85 -7.00
C GLN A 610 10.72 28.25 -7.45
N THR A 611 10.23 29.44 -7.08
CA THR A 611 8.84 29.87 -7.32
C THR A 611 8.47 29.83 -8.80
N ASP A 612 9.36 30.30 -9.68
CA ASP A 612 9.11 30.27 -11.13
C ASP A 612 9.07 28.86 -11.70
N ALA A 613 9.93 27.97 -11.22
CA ALA A 613 9.93 26.57 -11.64
C ALA A 613 8.66 25.85 -11.18
N LEU A 614 8.25 26.04 -9.93
CA LEU A 614 7.02 25.46 -9.37
C LEU A 614 5.76 25.97 -10.09
N TYR A 615 5.73 27.26 -10.44
CA TYR A 615 4.68 27.82 -11.30
C TYR A 615 4.65 27.12 -12.67
N LEU A 616 5.79 27.01 -13.35
CA LEU A 616 5.87 26.37 -14.67
C LEU A 616 5.48 24.88 -14.61
N LEU A 617 5.90 24.16 -13.57
CA LEU A 617 5.49 22.78 -13.32
C LEU A 617 3.97 22.67 -13.18
N ASN A 618 3.32 23.58 -12.44
CA ASN A 618 1.87 23.63 -12.35
C ASN A 618 1.20 23.99 -13.69
N GLN A 619 1.77 24.88 -14.48
CA GLN A 619 1.24 25.18 -15.83
C GLN A 619 1.33 23.97 -16.76
N MET A 620 2.39 23.16 -16.64
CA MET A 620 2.51 21.90 -17.38
C MET A 620 1.47 20.88 -16.91
N VAL A 621 1.26 20.72 -15.60
CA VAL A 621 0.18 19.86 -15.05
C VAL A 621 -1.18 20.30 -15.59
N ARG A 622 -1.47 21.60 -15.55
CA ARG A 622 -2.70 22.18 -16.11
C ARG A 622 -2.89 21.85 -17.59
N ALA A 623 -1.80 21.83 -18.37
CA ALA A 623 -1.85 21.51 -19.79
C ALA A 623 -2.16 20.03 -20.07
N THR A 624 -1.82 19.11 -19.15
CA THR A 624 -2.14 17.68 -19.28
C THR A 624 -3.64 17.37 -19.11
N GLU A 625 -4.43 18.32 -18.59
CA GLU A 625 -5.87 18.14 -18.39
C GLU A 625 -6.69 18.39 -19.67
N ARG A 626 -6.03 18.76 -20.78
CA ARG A 626 -6.69 19.15 -22.03
C ARG A 626 -7.27 17.96 -22.79
N THR A 627 -8.59 17.83 -22.80
CA THR A 627 -9.31 16.88 -23.65
C THR A 627 -9.83 17.56 -24.91
N GLY A 628 -9.01 17.60 -25.97
CA GLY A 628 -9.39 18.18 -27.27
C GLY A 628 -9.22 19.69 -27.36
N ALA A 629 -10.09 20.35 -28.14
CA ALA A 629 -9.92 21.76 -28.52
C ALA A 629 -10.35 22.76 -27.43
N ALA A 630 -11.38 22.42 -26.64
CA ALA A 630 -11.92 23.28 -25.58
C ALA A 630 -10.90 23.50 -24.44
N PRO A 631 -10.95 24.65 -23.73
CA PRO A 631 -10.17 24.84 -22.51
C PRO A 631 -10.50 23.76 -21.48
N PRO A 632 -9.49 23.19 -20.77
CA PRO A 632 -9.74 22.19 -19.75
C PRO A 632 -10.48 22.78 -18.54
N ASP A 633 -11.67 22.24 -18.26
CA ASP A 633 -12.42 22.54 -17.03
C ASP A 633 -12.49 21.28 -16.16
N SER A 634 -11.64 21.26 -15.14
CA SER A 634 -11.47 20.14 -14.22
C SER A 634 -11.18 20.69 -12.82
N PRO A 635 -11.38 19.89 -11.76
CA PRO A 635 -10.99 20.29 -10.41
C PRO A 635 -9.51 20.70 -10.32
N THR A 636 -8.63 20.03 -11.07
CA THR A 636 -7.19 20.35 -11.11
C THR A 636 -6.95 21.71 -11.77
N THR A 637 -7.56 22.00 -12.92
CA THR A 637 -7.32 23.27 -13.63
C THR A 637 -7.89 24.46 -12.89
N ARG A 638 -9.07 24.34 -12.28
CA ARG A 638 -9.67 25.41 -11.46
C ARG A 638 -8.87 25.66 -10.17
N LEU A 639 -8.32 24.62 -9.54
CA LEU A 639 -7.42 24.79 -8.39
C LEU A 639 -6.16 25.56 -8.78
N ILE A 640 -5.49 25.17 -9.88
CA ILE A 640 -4.29 25.85 -10.36
C ILE A 640 -4.59 27.30 -10.74
N ASP A 641 -5.70 27.55 -11.44
CA ASP A 641 -6.13 28.90 -11.82
C ASP A 641 -6.44 29.76 -10.59
N GLY A 642 -7.05 29.15 -9.57
CA GLY A 642 -7.30 29.77 -8.28
C GLY A 642 -6.04 30.18 -7.53
N TRP A 643 -5.04 29.29 -7.46
CA TRP A 643 -3.76 29.55 -6.80
C TRP A 643 -2.95 30.68 -7.43
N TYR A 644 -3.06 30.86 -8.75
CA TYR A 644 -2.23 31.78 -9.52
C TYR A 644 -2.99 32.99 -10.08
N ALA A 645 -4.22 33.23 -9.61
CA ALA A 645 -5.02 34.39 -10.01
C ALA A 645 -4.32 35.74 -9.74
N GLY A 646 -3.46 35.80 -8.71
CA GLY A 646 -2.69 36.99 -8.32
C GLY A 646 -1.28 37.09 -8.91
N GLY A 647 -0.84 36.14 -9.75
CA GLY A 647 0.50 36.13 -10.34
C GLY A 647 1.17 34.75 -10.29
N ARG A 648 2.52 34.73 -10.27
CA ARG A 648 3.32 33.49 -10.33
C ARG A 648 3.60 32.85 -8.98
N THR A 649 3.28 33.53 -7.88
CA THR A 649 3.39 32.99 -6.53
C THR A 649 2.10 32.27 -6.15
N LEU A 650 2.21 31.04 -5.65
CA LEU A 650 1.04 30.26 -5.23
C LEU A 650 0.37 30.91 -4.01
N ASP A 651 -0.93 31.19 -4.12
CA ASP A 651 -1.74 31.64 -2.99
C ASP A 651 -2.05 30.47 -2.03
N LYS A 652 -1.23 30.35 -0.97
CA LYS A 652 -1.40 29.33 0.07
C LYS A 652 -2.69 29.51 0.88
N ASN A 653 -3.30 30.70 0.81
CA ASN A 653 -4.57 31.02 1.49
C ASN A 653 -5.78 30.83 0.58
N TYR A 654 -5.58 30.37 -0.66
CA TYR A 654 -6.65 30.16 -1.61
C TYR A 654 -7.78 29.34 -0.99
N LEU A 655 -8.99 29.87 -1.15
CA LEU A 655 -10.22 29.27 -0.68
C LEU A 655 -11.20 29.25 -1.86
N PRO A 656 -11.73 28.08 -2.27
CA PRO A 656 -12.68 28.00 -3.37
C PRO A 656 -13.92 28.87 -3.11
N PRO A 657 -14.58 29.37 -4.18
CA PRO A 657 -15.76 30.23 -4.06
C PRO A 657 -16.84 29.66 -3.14
N ARG A 658 -17.15 28.36 -3.26
CA ARG A 658 -18.15 27.68 -2.44
C ARG A 658 -17.84 27.76 -0.95
N TRP A 659 -16.57 27.57 -0.59
CA TRP A 659 -16.09 27.58 0.80
C TRP A 659 -16.01 28.99 1.39
N ARG A 660 -15.78 30.02 0.55
CA ARG A 660 -15.93 31.43 0.97
C ARG A 660 -17.38 31.72 1.39
N VAL A 661 -18.35 31.19 0.65
CA VAL A 661 -19.77 31.33 1.02
C VAL A 661 -20.04 30.57 2.32
N ASP A 662 -19.57 29.34 2.46
CA ASP A 662 -19.78 28.53 3.67
C ASP A 662 -19.24 29.19 4.94
N GLU A 663 -18.05 29.81 4.91
CA GLU A 663 -17.50 30.48 6.09
C GLU A 663 -18.40 31.62 6.63
N THR A 664 -19.23 32.23 5.77
CA THR A 664 -20.13 33.32 6.20
C THR A 664 -21.43 32.83 6.83
N GLN A 665 -21.71 31.53 6.79
CA GLN A 665 -22.92 30.92 7.35
C GLN A 665 -22.66 30.32 8.73
N ALA A 666 -23.56 30.57 9.69
CA ALA A 666 -23.42 30.04 11.04
C ALA A 666 -23.35 28.51 11.10
N ALA A 667 -24.06 27.81 10.20
CA ALA A 667 -24.08 26.34 10.12
C ALA A 667 -22.74 25.72 9.65
N THR A 668 -21.87 26.53 9.05
CA THR A 668 -20.57 26.14 8.49
C THR A 668 -19.45 27.05 8.97
N ALA A 669 -19.57 27.56 10.20
CA ALA A 669 -18.52 28.35 10.83
C ALA A 669 -17.18 27.57 10.87
N GLY A 670 -16.08 28.21 10.49
CA GLY A 670 -14.76 27.59 10.42
C GLY A 670 -14.51 26.70 9.19
N ALA A 671 -15.40 26.71 8.19
CA ALA A 671 -15.19 26.06 6.89
C ALA A 671 -13.87 26.49 6.23
N ALA A 672 -13.51 27.77 6.27
CA ALA A 672 -12.28 28.30 5.69
C ALA A 672 -11.03 27.72 6.37
N ARG A 673 -11.06 27.60 7.70
CA ARG A 673 -9.99 26.98 8.47
C ARG A 673 -9.91 25.48 8.17
N PHE A 674 -11.04 24.78 8.17
CA PHE A 674 -11.11 23.36 7.87
C PHE A 674 -10.59 23.06 6.45
N TYR A 675 -10.95 23.89 5.47
CA TYR A 675 -10.43 23.77 4.11
C TYR A 675 -8.90 23.89 4.09
N ARG A 676 -8.34 24.98 4.62
CA ARG A 676 -6.89 25.20 4.53
C ARG A 676 -6.08 24.19 5.33
N GLU A 677 -6.60 23.76 6.49
CA GLU A 677 -5.83 23.00 7.46
C GLU A 677 -6.03 21.49 7.41
N VAL A 678 -7.15 21.01 6.86
CA VAL A 678 -7.45 19.58 6.68
C VAL A 678 -7.51 19.22 5.20
N ILE A 679 -8.41 19.86 4.44
CA ILE A 679 -8.61 19.51 3.03
C ILE A 679 -7.35 19.84 2.22
N GLY A 680 -6.85 21.07 2.31
CA GLY A 680 -5.69 21.57 1.59
C GLY A 680 -4.39 20.84 1.90
N THR A 681 -4.24 20.36 3.14
CA THR A 681 -3.04 19.65 3.58
C THR A 681 -3.06 18.16 3.29
N SER A 682 -4.22 17.51 3.44
CA SER A 682 -4.29 16.05 3.56
C SER A 682 -5.10 15.37 2.45
N CYS A 683 -5.98 16.11 1.77
CA CYS A 683 -6.91 15.52 0.81
C CYS A 683 -6.73 16.10 -0.60
N ARG A 684 -6.47 17.42 -0.68
CA ARG A 684 -6.66 18.26 -1.87
C ARG A 684 -6.02 17.72 -3.11
N THR A 685 -4.71 17.56 -3.06
CA THR A 685 -3.87 17.21 -4.21
C THR A 685 -4.31 15.90 -4.88
N CYS A 686 -4.58 14.84 -4.10
CA CYS A 686 -4.96 13.54 -4.66
C CYS A 686 -6.39 13.57 -5.22
N HIS A 687 -7.31 14.17 -4.46
CA HIS A 687 -8.74 14.15 -4.77
C HIS A 687 -9.11 14.99 -6.00
N THR A 688 -8.42 16.09 -6.28
CA THR A 688 -8.62 16.82 -7.54
C THR A 688 -8.27 15.96 -8.76
N ALA A 689 -7.29 15.06 -8.63
CA ALA A 689 -6.90 14.13 -9.68
C ALA A 689 -7.83 12.91 -9.83
N LEU A 690 -8.65 12.58 -8.81
CA LEU A 690 -9.60 11.48 -8.89
C LEU A 690 -10.71 11.71 -9.94
N GLY A 691 -10.94 12.96 -10.34
CA GLY A 691 -11.87 13.33 -11.42
C GLY A 691 -13.34 12.99 -11.16
N SER A 692 -13.70 12.65 -9.91
CA SER A 692 -15.09 12.43 -9.50
C SER A 692 -15.68 13.76 -9.02
N SER A 693 -16.91 14.05 -9.43
CA SER A 693 -17.67 15.17 -8.85
C SER A 693 -17.70 15.09 -7.32
N ARG A 694 -17.69 13.89 -6.72
CA ARG A 694 -17.70 13.71 -5.26
C ARG A 694 -16.48 14.30 -4.52
N PHE A 695 -15.43 14.67 -5.26
CA PHE A 695 -14.17 15.20 -4.71
C PHE A 695 -13.84 16.60 -5.23
N ASP A 696 -14.81 17.27 -5.84
CA ASP A 696 -14.66 18.58 -6.45
C ASP A 696 -14.94 19.72 -5.45
N TRP A 697 -13.95 20.10 -4.66
CA TRP A 697 -14.17 21.11 -3.62
C TRP A 697 -14.42 22.53 -4.13
N ASP A 698 -14.34 22.79 -5.44
CA ASP A 698 -14.82 24.04 -6.00
C ASP A 698 -16.35 24.12 -5.98
N GLU A 699 -17.01 22.97 -6.11
CA GLU A 699 -18.46 22.84 -6.16
C GLU A 699 -19.06 22.35 -4.83
N PHE A 700 -18.30 21.57 -4.06
CA PHE A 700 -18.76 20.92 -2.82
C PHE A 700 -18.19 21.56 -1.56
N GLY A 701 -19.09 21.92 -0.63
CA GLY A 701 -18.77 22.45 0.70
C GLY A 701 -18.77 21.38 1.80
N PRO A 702 -18.45 21.74 3.06
CA PRO A 702 -18.19 20.78 4.12
C PRO A 702 -19.41 19.97 4.59
N LEU A 703 -20.64 20.53 4.55
CA LEU A 703 -21.84 19.78 4.94
C LEU A 703 -22.17 18.63 3.98
N GLN A 704 -21.84 18.77 2.69
CA GLN A 704 -22.06 17.73 1.69
C GLN A 704 -21.08 16.56 1.86
N MET A 705 -19.97 16.76 2.58
CA MET A 705 -19.01 15.70 2.89
C MET A 705 -19.43 14.83 4.07
N ARG A 706 -20.36 15.31 4.92
CA ARG A 706 -20.80 14.59 6.12
C ARG A 706 -21.47 13.27 5.72
N GLY A 707 -21.13 12.19 6.43
CA GLY A 707 -21.61 10.83 6.14
C GLY A 707 -20.87 10.11 4.99
N ILE A 708 -20.41 10.83 3.97
CA ILE A 708 -19.59 10.24 2.88
C ILE A 708 -18.16 9.99 3.37
N SER A 709 -17.57 11.01 4.00
CA SER A 709 -16.20 10.97 4.51
C SER A 709 -16.05 10.19 5.81
N GLU A 710 -17.12 10.10 6.62
CA GLU A 710 -17.09 9.48 7.96
C GLU A 710 -16.59 8.02 7.90
N THR A 711 -17.06 7.23 6.93
CA THR A 711 -16.60 5.83 6.82
C THR A 711 -15.09 5.76 6.53
N HIS A 712 -14.58 6.63 5.64
CA HIS A 712 -13.18 6.61 5.21
C HIS A 712 -12.22 7.29 6.18
N VAL A 713 -12.67 8.30 6.93
CA VAL A 713 -11.82 9.05 7.87
C VAL A 713 -11.97 8.54 9.29
N CYS A 714 -13.20 8.28 9.72
CA CYS A 714 -13.53 7.87 11.08
C CYS A 714 -13.58 6.36 11.25
N GLY A 715 -14.16 5.63 10.30
CA GLY A 715 -14.39 4.19 10.46
C GLY A 715 -15.39 3.86 11.58
N GLY A 716 -15.21 2.70 12.22
CA GLY A 716 -16.16 2.17 13.22
C GLY A 716 -17.52 1.78 12.64
N THR A 717 -17.59 1.49 11.34
CA THR A 717 -18.81 1.05 10.65
C THR A 717 -18.82 -0.47 10.45
N ALA A 718 -19.94 -1.01 9.99
CA ALA A 718 -20.04 -2.42 9.60
C ALA A 718 -19.25 -2.78 8.33
N ASP A 719 -18.78 -1.81 7.53
CA ASP A 719 -18.01 -2.04 6.30
C ASP A 719 -16.51 -1.89 6.56
N LEU A 720 -15.87 -3.02 6.87
CA LEU A 720 -14.45 -3.02 7.21
C LEU A 720 -13.53 -2.67 6.04
N ALA A 721 -13.96 -2.95 4.80
CA ALA A 721 -13.16 -2.65 3.62
C ALA A 721 -13.04 -1.14 3.35
N ARG A 722 -13.86 -0.30 4.00
CA ARG A 722 -13.80 1.16 3.89
C ARG A 722 -13.46 1.87 5.21
N ASN A 723 -13.56 1.19 6.36
CA ASN A 723 -13.36 1.78 7.68
C ASN A 723 -11.99 2.44 7.86
N ALA A 724 -11.97 3.73 8.20
CA ALA A 724 -10.77 4.51 8.49
C ALA A 724 -9.67 4.33 7.41
N SER A 725 -10.11 4.06 6.18
CA SER A 725 -9.22 3.66 5.09
C SER A 725 -8.35 4.80 4.60
N MET A 726 -8.81 6.07 4.65
CA MET A 726 -8.16 7.28 4.11
C MET A 726 -7.01 6.95 3.14
N PRO A 727 -7.34 6.48 1.93
CA PRO A 727 -6.55 5.41 1.36
C PRO A 727 -5.48 5.89 0.39
N ASN A 728 -5.00 7.12 0.63
CA ASN A 728 -3.76 7.62 0.07
C ASN A 728 -2.60 6.95 0.80
N ALA A 729 -1.93 7.61 1.73
CA ALA A 729 -0.77 7.09 2.41
C ALA A 729 -0.92 7.19 3.93
N LEU A 730 -0.30 6.23 4.64
CA LEU A 730 -0.23 6.25 6.09
C LEU A 730 0.37 7.56 6.62
N VAL A 731 1.37 8.10 5.94
CA VAL A 731 2.07 9.33 6.33
C VAL A 731 1.10 10.51 6.40
N THR A 732 0.25 10.67 5.37
CA THR A 732 -0.77 11.72 5.35
C THR A 732 -1.75 11.54 6.50
N ARG A 733 -2.24 10.31 6.72
CA ARG A 733 -3.13 9.99 7.83
C ARG A 733 -2.48 10.39 9.15
N ASN A 734 -1.27 9.91 9.44
CA ASN A 734 -0.58 10.14 10.71
C ASN A 734 -0.32 11.62 10.96
N SER A 735 0.09 12.34 9.91
CA SER A 735 0.33 13.79 10.01
C SER A 735 -0.95 14.56 10.32
N MET A 736 -2.08 14.18 9.73
CA MET A 736 -3.40 14.74 10.06
C MET A 736 -3.78 14.42 11.51
N ALA A 737 -3.53 13.18 11.95
CA ALA A 737 -3.77 12.69 13.31
C ALA A 737 -3.08 13.55 14.37
N GLU A 738 -1.77 13.71 14.25
CA GLU A 738 -0.96 14.42 15.23
C GLU A 738 -1.32 15.91 15.25
N ARG A 739 -1.63 16.50 14.09
CA ARG A 739 -2.11 17.88 14.05
C ARG A 739 -3.44 18.05 14.78
N VAL A 740 -4.42 17.18 14.52
CA VAL A 740 -5.74 17.24 15.17
C VAL A 740 -5.61 17.03 16.69
N LYS A 741 -4.73 16.12 17.12
CA LYS A 741 -4.47 15.84 18.54
C LYS A 741 -3.91 17.03 19.31
N THR A 742 -3.09 17.86 18.66
CA THR A 742 -2.42 19.02 19.28
C THR A 742 -3.23 20.32 19.17
N ASP A 743 -4.32 20.33 18.39
CA ASP A 743 -5.13 21.52 18.11
C ASP A 743 -6.62 21.29 18.44
N PRO A 744 -7.08 21.69 19.64
CA PRO A 744 -8.47 21.48 20.07
C PRO A 744 -9.52 22.14 19.16
N GLY A 745 -9.16 23.26 18.53
CA GLY A 745 -10.06 23.96 17.60
C GLY A 745 -10.21 23.17 16.30
N LEU A 746 -9.12 22.61 15.77
CA LEU A 746 -9.16 21.74 14.60
C LEU A 746 -9.91 20.44 14.91
N ALA A 747 -9.72 19.86 16.11
CA ALA A 747 -10.47 18.69 16.57
C ALA A 747 -11.99 18.96 16.64
N ALA A 748 -12.40 20.15 17.06
CA ALA A 748 -13.81 20.55 17.02
C ALA A 748 -14.35 20.59 15.58
N LEU A 749 -13.59 21.17 14.64
CA LEU A 749 -14.00 21.21 13.22
C LEU A 749 -14.08 19.81 12.60
N MET A 750 -13.13 18.93 12.93
CA MET A 750 -13.15 17.52 12.51
C MET A 750 -14.43 16.81 12.99
N ARG A 751 -14.79 16.96 14.27
CA ARG A 751 -16.05 16.40 14.79
C ARG A 751 -17.29 16.98 14.10
N THR A 752 -17.30 18.29 13.81
CA THR A 752 -18.41 18.95 13.11
C THR A 752 -18.59 18.42 11.69
N TYR A 753 -17.52 18.33 10.90
CA TYR A 753 -17.61 18.07 9.47
C TYR A 753 -17.42 16.60 9.07
N PHE A 754 -16.62 15.85 9.81
CA PHE A 754 -16.39 14.42 9.56
C PHE A 754 -17.09 13.50 10.57
N GLY A 755 -17.57 14.03 11.71
CA GLY A 755 -18.23 13.22 12.75
C GLY A 755 -17.28 12.59 13.77
N CYS A 756 -15.97 12.79 13.61
CA CYS A 756 -14.95 12.35 14.56
C CYS A 756 -13.69 13.23 14.46
N ASP A 757 -12.84 13.16 15.47
CA ASP A 757 -11.47 13.71 15.50
C ASP A 757 -10.39 12.61 15.56
N ALA A 758 -10.78 11.36 15.82
CA ALA A 758 -9.92 10.19 15.85
C ALA A 758 -10.62 9.00 15.16
N PRO A 759 -9.85 8.03 14.61
CA PRO A 759 -10.44 6.86 14.01
C PRO A 759 -11.06 5.99 15.11
N ARG A 760 -12.23 5.44 14.84
CA ARG A 760 -12.92 4.50 15.71
C ARG A 760 -12.43 3.09 15.36
N PRO A 761 -12.12 2.24 16.37
CA PRO A 761 -11.66 0.89 16.11
C PRO A 761 -12.78 0.06 15.46
N ASP A 762 -12.41 -1.15 15.05
CA ASP A 762 -13.38 -2.19 14.71
C ASP A 762 -14.41 -2.33 15.85
N PRO A 763 -15.71 -2.23 15.56
CA PRO A 763 -16.71 -2.16 16.61
C PRO A 763 -17.05 -3.54 17.21
N ALA A 764 -16.57 -4.64 16.63
CA ALA A 764 -16.74 -6.00 17.15
C ALA A 764 -15.44 -6.61 17.69
N TYR A 765 -14.34 -6.48 16.94
CA TYR A 765 -13.04 -7.10 17.25
C TYR A 765 -11.92 -6.06 17.13
N PRO A 766 -11.77 -5.14 18.10
CA PRO A 766 -10.70 -4.16 18.09
C PRO A 766 -9.33 -4.85 18.14
N GLN A 767 -8.40 -4.45 17.27
CA GLN A 767 -7.01 -4.92 17.33
C GLN A 767 -6.36 -4.42 18.64
N GLN A 768 -5.65 -5.32 19.35
CA GLN A 768 -5.01 -5.00 20.63
C GLN A 768 -3.63 -4.37 20.50
#